data_AF-A0A937R849-F1
#
_entry.id   AF-A0A937R849-F1
#
_cell.length_a   1.000
_cell.length_b   1.000
_cell.length_c   1.000
_cell.angle_alpha   90.00
_cell.angle_beta   90.00
_cell.angle_gamma   90.00
#
_symmetry.space_group_name_H-M   'P 1'
#
loop_
_entity.id
_entity.type
_entity.pdbx_description
1 polymer ?
#
loop_
_entity_poly.entity_id
_entity_poly.type
_entity_poly.pdbx_seq_one_letter_code
_entity_poly.pdbx_strand_id
1 'polypeptide(L)'
;MSSDGQAEPTRKAAAEPAVGIDFGTTNAAVGIFERGRVRLVPNAEGTLTTPSVVAFTADGPPLVGAAALRQAVTNPEHTIRSVKLRLGTDWSHEHDGRRYSAEEVAALVLKRLHADVREHVGSDIGTAVLTVPAYFSHVQRRALEEAARMADIEVARIVSEPTATAIAHGLHRAQEERSLVFDLGGGTFDVSLVEIGAGVCEVKATAGDNHLGGDNWDQDVVDYFVALLRDEHGLDISRDPTALARLREAAETARIDLSAATAAHVYLPCLARVGDGFAHVDVMLTRDELETITQTTLERCRGPFERVLRDGALRASEIDHVILVGGAARMPAVGGLVQKLSGKPPFRTISEGVVTGAALQAAGLTGQVKNLRLRDVIPASVGVEQVGGLYLPVIQRNTTIPTRRSQLLTTAVDNQTSVSVLVVESEEDRAGRDDAIALAKLDITGLAPAPAFAHRIDVAFDVDPGGTLRVTATDLGTGRSESRVIDRATARAAAQARRPIAVDGGPAFDNLPIVTTTVAYPLGIEIAGGRFREVITAHKSVPVRETVLVTNELDSQDALTVHVVEDGGFFVPGGTFRGVGRFELTGLAATGARTARVEIVLAVDRRRQLTIHARDLGNGREHTERVDLATTFQEPISLGPAASATNLPVVF
;
A
#
# COMPACT_ATOMS: atom_id res chain seq x y z
N MET A 1 -37.03 -46.34 51.60
CA MET A 1 -37.13 -45.91 50.20
C MET A 1 -36.86 -44.42 50.17
N SER A 2 -35.59 -44.06 49.99
CA SER A 2 -35.15 -42.68 49.74
C SER A 2 -34.50 -42.75 48.35
N SER A 3 -35.14 -42.14 47.36
CA SER A 3 -34.70 -42.14 45.97
C SER A 3 -33.66 -41.04 45.77
N ASP A 4 -32.41 -41.45 45.57
CA ASP A 4 -31.34 -40.60 45.05
C ASP A 4 -31.67 -40.20 43.61
N GLY A 5 -32.03 -38.93 43.43
CA GLY A 5 -32.07 -38.28 42.12
C GLY A 5 -30.75 -37.54 41.91
N GLN A 6 -29.76 -38.20 41.31
CA GLN A 6 -28.58 -37.53 40.80
C GLN A 6 -28.99 -36.61 39.64
N ALA A 7 -28.79 -35.30 39.81
CA ALA A 7 -28.90 -34.34 38.73
C ALA A 7 -27.78 -34.60 37.71
N GLU A 8 -28.15 -34.81 36.44
CA GLU A 8 -27.22 -34.84 35.33
C GLU A 8 -26.42 -33.53 35.27
N PRO A 9 -25.11 -33.59 34.99
CA PRO A 9 -24.32 -32.38 34.80
C PRO A 9 -24.83 -31.64 33.55
N THR A 10 -25.21 -30.38 33.74
CA THR A 10 -25.53 -29.45 32.66
C THR A 10 -24.43 -29.48 31.61
N ARG A 11 -24.80 -29.83 30.37
CA ARG A 11 -23.93 -29.81 29.19
C ARG A 11 -23.28 -28.42 29.14
N LYS A 12 -21.97 -28.34 29.43
CA LYS A 12 -21.17 -27.14 29.26
C LYS A 12 -21.48 -26.60 27.86
N ALA A 13 -21.98 -25.37 27.74
CA ALA A 13 -22.23 -24.76 26.43
C ALA A 13 -20.99 -24.99 25.57
N ALA A 14 -21.16 -25.64 24.41
CA ALA A 14 -20.04 -25.87 23.52
C ALA A 14 -19.43 -24.50 23.21
N ALA A 15 -18.12 -24.36 23.40
CA ALA A 15 -17.44 -23.12 23.06
C ALA A 15 -17.75 -22.80 21.59
N GLU A 16 -18.13 -21.56 21.30
CA GLU A 16 -18.41 -21.14 19.94
C GLU A 16 -17.22 -21.50 19.02
N PRO A 17 -17.49 -22.03 17.81
CA PRO A 17 -16.43 -22.45 16.91
C PRO A 17 -15.58 -21.25 16.54
N ALA A 18 -14.28 -21.33 16.81
CA ALA A 18 -13.30 -20.37 16.32
C ALA A 18 -12.99 -20.70 14.86
N VAL A 19 -13.32 -19.80 13.95
CA VAL A 19 -13.28 -20.04 12.51
C VAL A 19 -12.20 -19.21 11.83
N GLY A 20 -11.40 -19.85 10.99
CA GLY A 20 -10.51 -19.18 10.04
C GLY A 20 -11.07 -19.28 8.64
N ILE A 21 -11.14 -18.17 7.92
CA ILE A 21 -11.61 -18.11 6.54
C ILE A 21 -10.51 -17.51 5.67
N ASP A 22 -10.05 -18.28 4.70
CA ASP A 22 -9.24 -17.79 3.59
C ASP A 22 -10.16 -17.42 2.43
N PHE A 23 -10.40 -16.12 2.25
CA PHE A 23 -11.15 -15.63 1.11
C PHE A 23 -10.18 -15.34 -0.04
N GLY A 24 -9.71 -16.37 -0.76
CA GLY A 24 -8.74 -16.21 -1.85
C GLY A 24 -9.36 -15.71 -3.17
N THR A 25 -8.51 -15.17 -4.05
CA THR A 25 -8.93 -14.63 -5.36
C THR A 25 -9.57 -15.69 -6.26
N THR A 26 -8.97 -16.87 -6.32
CA THR A 26 -9.44 -18.00 -7.16
C THR A 26 -10.27 -18.99 -6.37
N ASN A 27 -9.85 -19.29 -5.14
CA ASN A 27 -10.50 -20.26 -4.27
C ASN A 27 -10.55 -19.72 -2.85
N ALA A 28 -11.64 -20.00 -2.15
CA ALA A 28 -11.79 -19.75 -0.73
C ALA A 28 -11.83 -21.06 0.05
N ALA A 29 -11.43 -21.01 1.32
CA ALA A 29 -11.43 -22.16 2.21
C ALA A 29 -11.76 -21.73 3.64
N VAL A 30 -12.28 -22.66 4.43
CA VAL A 30 -12.71 -22.39 5.81
C VAL A 30 -12.29 -23.54 6.71
N GLY A 31 -11.88 -23.20 7.93
CA GLY A 31 -11.44 -24.16 8.93
C GLY A 31 -11.89 -23.76 10.33
N ILE A 32 -12.13 -24.77 11.15
CA ILE A 32 -12.62 -24.63 12.51
C ILE A 32 -11.58 -25.18 13.48
N PHE A 33 -11.37 -24.49 14.59
CA PHE A 33 -10.61 -25.03 15.70
C PHE A 33 -11.54 -25.87 16.58
N GLU A 34 -11.32 -27.19 16.61
CA GLU A 34 -12.12 -28.13 17.40
C GLU A 34 -11.20 -29.13 18.11
N ARG A 35 -11.39 -29.33 19.41
CA ARG A 35 -10.66 -30.33 20.21
C ARG A 35 -9.14 -30.19 20.14
N GLY A 36 -8.63 -28.95 20.14
CA GLY A 36 -7.20 -28.67 20.18
C GLY A 36 -6.48 -28.72 18.83
N ARG A 37 -7.21 -28.89 17.72
CA ARG A 37 -6.65 -28.92 16.37
C ARG A 37 -7.55 -28.15 15.40
N VAL A 38 -6.96 -27.64 14.31
CA VAL A 38 -7.75 -27.09 13.21
C VAL A 38 -8.19 -28.23 12.28
N ARG A 39 -9.42 -28.15 11.79
CA ARG A 39 -9.97 -29.00 10.75
C ARG A 39 -10.56 -28.11 9.67
N LEU A 40 -10.17 -28.33 8.41
CA LEU A 40 -10.84 -27.70 7.29
C LEU A 40 -12.23 -28.29 7.11
N VAL A 41 -13.17 -27.46 6.67
CA VAL A 41 -14.55 -27.86 6.40
C VAL A 41 -14.68 -28.12 4.90
N PRO A 42 -15.09 -29.34 4.49
CA PRO A 42 -15.39 -29.61 3.09
C PRO A 42 -16.66 -28.86 2.67
N ASN A 43 -16.69 -28.38 1.43
CA ASN A 43 -17.92 -27.87 0.82
C ASN A 43 -18.87 -29.02 0.44
N ALA A 44 -20.06 -28.69 -0.07
CA ALA A 44 -21.06 -29.70 -0.45
C ALA A 44 -20.58 -30.67 -1.55
N GLU A 45 -19.58 -30.28 -2.35
CA GLU A 45 -18.93 -31.14 -3.34
C GLU A 45 -17.86 -32.07 -2.73
N GLY A 46 -17.61 -32.00 -1.42
CA GLY A 46 -16.64 -32.83 -0.71
C GLY A 46 -15.19 -32.35 -0.83
N THR A 47 -14.96 -31.16 -1.38
CA THR A 47 -13.63 -30.56 -1.55
C THR A 47 -13.33 -29.54 -0.46
N LEU A 48 -12.04 -29.35 -0.12
CA LEU A 48 -11.63 -28.44 0.97
C LEU A 48 -11.53 -26.97 0.55
N THR A 49 -11.78 -26.68 -0.72
CA THR A 49 -11.72 -25.34 -1.31
C THR A 49 -12.93 -25.11 -2.19
N THR A 50 -13.53 -23.93 -2.09
CA THR A 50 -14.66 -23.51 -2.91
C THR A 50 -14.18 -22.45 -3.91
N PRO A 51 -14.37 -22.62 -5.22
CA PRO A 51 -14.03 -21.58 -6.19
C PRO A 51 -14.69 -20.24 -5.85
N SER A 52 -13.92 -19.15 -5.88
CA SER A 52 -14.41 -17.78 -5.64
C SER A 52 -15.09 -17.22 -6.89
N VAL A 53 -16.09 -17.95 -7.37
CA VAL A 53 -16.82 -17.69 -8.63
C VAL A 53 -18.31 -17.60 -8.33
N VAL A 54 -18.95 -16.57 -8.87
CA VAL A 54 -20.40 -16.34 -8.77
C VAL A 54 -20.94 -16.22 -10.17
N ALA A 55 -22.02 -16.93 -10.49
CA ALA A 55 -22.65 -16.85 -11.79
C ALA A 55 -24.14 -16.58 -11.66
N PHE A 56 -24.58 -15.49 -12.28
CA PHE A 56 -25.98 -15.09 -12.30
C PHE A 56 -26.69 -15.83 -13.45
N THR A 57 -27.76 -16.55 -13.11
CA THR A 57 -28.57 -17.32 -14.06
C THR A 57 -29.79 -16.51 -14.49
N ALA A 58 -30.32 -16.78 -15.69
CA ALA A 58 -31.53 -16.12 -16.17
C ALA A 58 -32.75 -16.41 -15.27
N ASP A 59 -32.80 -17.63 -14.73
CA ASP A 59 -33.83 -18.07 -13.79
C ASP A 59 -33.16 -18.60 -12.52
N GLY A 60 -33.63 -18.15 -11.34
CA GLY A 60 -33.21 -18.69 -10.05
C GLY A 60 -32.11 -17.89 -9.31
N PRO A 61 -31.67 -18.38 -8.15
CA PRO A 61 -30.65 -17.69 -7.35
C PRO A 61 -29.26 -17.79 -7.99
N PRO A 62 -28.35 -16.83 -7.72
CA PRO A 62 -26.97 -16.90 -8.19
C PRO A 62 -26.29 -18.21 -7.78
N LEU A 63 -25.58 -18.84 -8.72
CA LEU A 63 -24.73 -19.99 -8.45
C LEU A 63 -23.40 -19.52 -7.86
N VAL A 64 -22.82 -20.34 -6.98
CA VAL A 64 -21.54 -20.05 -6.31
C VAL A 64 -20.65 -21.28 -6.37
N GLY A 65 -19.33 -21.11 -6.45
CA GLY A 65 -18.38 -22.21 -6.34
C GLY A 65 -18.30 -23.06 -7.60
N ALA A 66 -18.18 -24.38 -7.43
CA ALA A 66 -18.04 -25.32 -8.54
C ALA A 66 -19.23 -25.28 -9.52
N ALA A 67 -20.44 -25.01 -9.02
CA ALA A 67 -21.63 -24.85 -9.86
C ALA A 67 -21.53 -23.63 -10.79
N ALA A 68 -21.04 -22.50 -10.28
CA ALA A 68 -20.80 -21.30 -11.08
C ALA A 68 -19.67 -21.53 -12.09
N LEU A 69 -18.59 -22.17 -11.64
CA LEU A 69 -17.42 -22.46 -12.48
C LEU A 69 -17.77 -23.31 -13.71
N ARG A 70 -18.60 -24.35 -13.54
CA ARG A 70 -19.01 -25.24 -14.65
C ARG A 70 -19.72 -24.54 -15.80
N GLN A 71 -20.42 -23.44 -15.52
CA GLN A 71 -21.12 -22.68 -16.57
C GLN A 71 -20.34 -21.44 -17.05
N ALA A 72 -19.13 -21.20 -16.53
CA ALA A 72 -18.37 -20.00 -16.84
C ALA A 72 -18.09 -19.83 -18.35
N VAL A 73 -17.92 -20.94 -19.08
CA VAL A 73 -17.70 -20.94 -20.53
C VAL A 73 -18.98 -20.61 -21.31
N THR A 74 -20.13 -21.12 -20.86
CA THR A 74 -21.42 -20.93 -21.56
C THR A 74 -22.14 -19.66 -21.14
N ASN A 75 -21.76 -19.06 -20.01
CA ASN A 75 -22.33 -17.83 -19.45
C ASN A 75 -21.23 -16.84 -19.00
N PRO A 76 -20.30 -16.45 -19.89
CA PRO A 76 -19.10 -15.70 -19.50
C PRO A 76 -19.42 -14.28 -19.01
N GLU A 77 -20.42 -13.62 -19.58
CA GLU A 77 -20.76 -12.22 -19.24
C GLU A 77 -21.42 -12.08 -17.86
N HIS A 78 -22.11 -13.12 -17.39
CA HIS A 78 -22.75 -13.15 -16.07
C HIS A 78 -22.04 -14.04 -15.06
N THR A 79 -20.83 -14.51 -15.36
CA THR A 79 -19.98 -15.27 -14.43
C THR A 79 -18.81 -14.41 -13.96
N ILE A 80 -18.86 -14.01 -12.70
CA ILE A 80 -17.85 -13.19 -12.05
C ILE A 80 -16.80 -14.07 -11.39
N ARG A 81 -15.54 -13.83 -11.77
CA ARG A 81 -14.33 -14.40 -11.14
C ARG A 81 -13.50 -13.30 -10.50
N SER A 82 -12.58 -13.69 -9.62
CA SER A 82 -11.55 -12.79 -9.04
C SER A 82 -12.12 -11.52 -8.40
N VAL A 83 -13.33 -11.61 -7.82
CA VAL A 83 -14.04 -10.46 -7.22
C VAL A 83 -13.23 -9.81 -6.08
N LYS A 84 -12.36 -10.57 -5.41
CA LYS A 84 -11.44 -10.09 -4.38
C LYS A 84 -10.63 -8.87 -4.83
N LEU A 85 -10.18 -8.86 -6.09
CA LEU A 85 -9.41 -7.74 -6.67
C LEU A 85 -10.25 -6.47 -6.90
N ARG A 86 -11.58 -6.60 -6.88
CA ARG A 86 -12.53 -5.49 -7.08
C ARG A 86 -13.01 -4.86 -5.77
N LEU A 87 -12.71 -5.47 -4.62
CA LEU A 87 -13.11 -4.95 -3.31
C LEU A 87 -12.57 -3.53 -3.10
N GLY A 88 -13.40 -2.66 -2.50
CA GLY A 88 -13.03 -1.27 -2.24
C GLY A 88 -13.03 -0.35 -3.48
N THR A 89 -13.38 -0.87 -4.66
CA THR A 89 -13.48 -0.08 -5.91
C THR A 89 -14.93 0.29 -6.23
N ASP A 90 -15.14 1.17 -7.21
CA ASP A 90 -16.48 1.51 -7.74
C ASP A 90 -17.03 0.51 -8.77
N TRP A 91 -16.36 -0.64 -8.94
CA TRP A 91 -16.81 -1.71 -9.81
C TRP A 91 -18.20 -2.21 -9.38
N SER A 92 -19.01 -2.55 -10.39
CA SER A 92 -20.31 -3.19 -10.19
C SER A 92 -20.70 -4.05 -11.38
N HIS A 93 -21.51 -5.08 -11.12
CA HIS A 93 -22.14 -5.91 -12.14
C HIS A 93 -23.65 -5.65 -12.19
N GLU A 94 -24.21 -5.51 -13.38
CA GLU A 94 -25.66 -5.36 -13.56
C GLU A 94 -26.27 -6.69 -14.00
N HIS A 95 -27.33 -7.10 -13.32
CA HIS A 95 -28.11 -8.29 -13.66
C HIS A 95 -29.58 -8.04 -13.27
N ASP A 96 -30.50 -8.32 -14.18
CA ASP A 96 -31.95 -8.09 -14.03
C ASP A 96 -32.34 -6.69 -13.52
N GLY A 97 -31.67 -5.66 -14.03
CA GLY A 97 -31.91 -4.26 -13.64
C GLY A 97 -31.47 -3.92 -12.21
N ARG A 98 -30.81 -4.86 -11.51
CA ARG A 98 -30.16 -4.61 -10.22
C ARG A 98 -28.65 -4.53 -10.40
N ARG A 99 -28.05 -3.56 -9.72
CA ARG A 99 -26.61 -3.37 -9.66
C ARG A 99 -26.03 -4.02 -8.39
N TYR A 100 -25.04 -4.90 -8.57
CA TYR A 100 -24.32 -5.59 -7.51
C TYR A 100 -22.91 -5.01 -7.38
N SER A 101 -22.52 -4.64 -6.17
CA SER A 101 -21.16 -4.23 -5.80
C SER A 101 -20.21 -5.42 -5.67
N ALA A 102 -18.90 -5.17 -5.63
CA ALA A 102 -17.89 -6.21 -5.35
C ALA A 102 -18.13 -6.90 -4.00
N GLU A 103 -18.52 -6.12 -2.99
CA GLU A 103 -18.83 -6.58 -1.63
C GLU A 103 -20.06 -7.49 -1.61
N GLU A 104 -21.13 -7.13 -2.35
CA GLU A 104 -22.31 -8.00 -2.47
C GLU A 104 -21.97 -9.32 -3.17
N VAL A 105 -21.14 -9.29 -4.22
CA VAL A 105 -20.70 -10.52 -4.91
C VAL A 105 -19.79 -11.36 -4.01
N ALA A 106 -18.84 -10.74 -3.28
CA ALA A 106 -18.01 -11.43 -2.29
C ALA A 106 -18.85 -12.04 -1.16
N ALA A 107 -19.90 -11.34 -0.71
CA ALA A 107 -20.82 -11.82 0.30
C ALA A 107 -21.56 -13.10 -0.13
N LEU A 108 -21.84 -13.30 -1.43
CA LEU A 108 -22.43 -14.55 -1.92
C LEU A 108 -21.49 -15.75 -1.72
N VAL A 109 -20.18 -15.56 -1.93
CA VAL A 109 -19.17 -16.59 -1.65
C VAL A 109 -19.06 -16.84 -0.15
N LEU A 110 -19.01 -15.79 0.67
CA LEU A 110 -18.93 -15.92 2.13
C LEU A 110 -20.18 -16.58 2.72
N LYS A 111 -21.37 -16.31 2.20
CA LYS A 111 -22.62 -17.00 2.56
C LYS A 111 -22.55 -18.48 2.26
N ARG A 112 -21.93 -18.87 1.14
CA ARG A 112 -21.73 -20.28 0.82
C ARG A 112 -20.82 -20.96 1.84
N LEU A 113 -19.69 -20.35 2.17
CA LEU A 113 -18.79 -20.88 3.21
C LEU A 113 -19.47 -20.96 4.58
N HIS A 114 -20.29 -19.96 4.94
CA HIS A 114 -21.08 -19.97 6.16
C HIS A 114 -22.07 -21.15 6.18
N ALA A 115 -22.80 -21.38 5.09
CA ALA A 115 -23.69 -22.52 4.96
C ALA A 115 -22.94 -23.86 5.09
N ASP A 116 -21.76 -23.99 4.47
CA ASP A 116 -20.93 -25.20 4.55
C ASP A 116 -20.47 -25.47 6.00
N VAL A 117 -20.07 -24.44 6.75
CA VAL A 117 -19.75 -24.57 8.19
C VAL A 117 -20.98 -24.98 8.99
N ARG A 118 -22.14 -24.36 8.74
CA ARG A 118 -23.38 -24.66 9.46
C ARG A 118 -23.83 -26.10 9.25
N GLU A 119 -23.72 -26.61 8.02
CA GLU A 119 -24.01 -28.00 7.70
C GLU A 119 -23.02 -28.97 8.38
N HIS A 120 -21.73 -28.62 8.45
CA HIS A 120 -20.71 -29.46 9.05
C HIS A 120 -20.72 -29.49 10.59
N VAL A 121 -20.92 -28.33 11.22
CA VAL A 121 -20.79 -28.13 12.67
C VAL A 121 -22.16 -28.18 13.38
N GLY A 122 -23.24 -27.87 12.67
CA GLY A 122 -24.59 -27.77 13.23
C GLY A 122 -24.87 -26.45 13.97
N SER A 123 -23.99 -25.45 13.84
CA SER A 123 -24.15 -24.10 14.39
C SER A 123 -23.66 -23.05 13.40
N ASP A 124 -24.11 -21.80 13.57
CA ASP A 124 -23.61 -20.67 12.79
C ASP A 124 -22.12 -20.39 13.11
N ILE A 125 -21.46 -19.65 12.23
CA ILE A 125 -20.11 -19.12 12.48
C ILE A 125 -20.22 -18.08 13.59
N GLY A 126 -19.52 -18.31 14.71
CA GLY A 126 -19.36 -17.31 15.76
C GLY A 126 -18.25 -16.32 15.41
N THR A 127 -17.16 -16.36 16.18
CA THR A 127 -15.97 -15.52 15.94
C THR A 127 -15.16 -16.01 14.73
N ALA A 128 -15.06 -15.18 13.69
CA ALA A 128 -14.23 -15.47 12.52
C ALA A 128 -12.97 -14.60 12.44
N VAL A 129 -11.89 -15.18 11.91
CA VAL A 129 -10.72 -14.46 11.42
C VAL A 129 -10.62 -14.66 9.92
N LEU A 130 -10.56 -13.55 9.19
CA LEU A 130 -10.39 -13.54 7.73
C LEU A 130 -8.94 -13.30 7.35
N THR A 131 -8.50 -13.89 6.24
CA THR A 131 -7.18 -13.61 5.66
C THR A 131 -7.26 -12.71 4.43
N VAL A 132 -6.23 -11.88 4.24
CA VAL A 132 -6.07 -10.98 3.09
C VAL A 132 -4.61 -10.96 2.62
N PRO A 133 -4.33 -10.57 1.37
CA PRO A 133 -2.99 -10.22 0.91
C PRO A 133 -2.35 -9.24 1.89
N ALA A 134 -1.04 -9.31 2.09
CA ALA A 134 -0.39 -8.35 2.99
C ALA A 134 -0.62 -6.91 2.48
N TYR A 135 -0.59 -6.72 1.17
CA TYR A 135 -0.78 -5.45 0.46
C TYR A 135 -2.23 -4.95 0.33
N PHE A 136 -3.20 -5.63 0.96
CA PHE A 136 -4.57 -5.13 0.98
C PHE A 136 -4.67 -3.78 1.72
N SER A 137 -5.11 -2.76 0.99
CA SER A 137 -5.34 -1.39 1.48
C SER A 137 -6.36 -1.35 2.62
N HIS A 138 -6.38 -0.23 3.37
CA HIS A 138 -7.37 -0.02 4.43
C HIS A 138 -8.81 -0.10 3.90
N VAL A 139 -9.05 0.43 2.69
CA VAL A 139 -10.37 0.42 2.05
C VAL A 139 -10.80 -0.99 1.66
N GLN A 140 -9.89 -1.79 1.09
CA GLN A 140 -10.16 -3.18 0.72
C GLN A 140 -10.45 -4.07 1.93
N ARG A 141 -9.73 -3.89 3.04
CA ARG A 141 -9.97 -4.62 4.29
C ARG A 141 -11.38 -4.35 4.83
N ARG A 142 -11.83 -3.09 4.81
CA ARG A 142 -13.20 -2.72 5.22
C ARG A 142 -14.26 -3.26 4.28
N ALA A 143 -13.99 -3.25 2.97
CA ALA A 143 -14.89 -3.82 1.99
C ALA A 143 -15.11 -5.33 2.20
N LEU A 144 -14.04 -6.07 2.56
CA LEU A 144 -14.17 -7.50 2.90
C LEU A 144 -14.92 -7.73 4.20
N GLU A 145 -14.66 -6.93 5.23
CA GLU A 145 -15.41 -6.98 6.51
C GLU A 145 -16.90 -6.72 6.30
N GLU A 146 -17.24 -5.74 5.45
CA GLU A 146 -18.63 -5.45 5.08
C GLU A 146 -19.28 -6.61 4.30
N ALA A 147 -18.54 -7.25 3.38
CA ALA A 147 -19.01 -8.44 2.68
C ALA A 147 -19.28 -9.61 3.66
N ALA A 148 -18.43 -9.78 4.68
CA ALA A 148 -18.62 -10.78 5.72
C ALA A 148 -19.84 -10.47 6.60
N ARG A 149 -20.05 -9.20 6.95
CA ARG A 149 -21.24 -8.74 7.66
C ARG A 149 -22.53 -9.01 6.87
N MET A 150 -22.51 -8.80 5.55
CA MET A 150 -23.62 -9.16 4.65
C MET A 150 -23.89 -10.66 4.60
N ALA A 151 -22.92 -11.49 4.98
CA ALA A 151 -22.99 -12.95 5.07
C ALA A 151 -23.29 -13.48 6.49
N ASP A 152 -23.65 -12.58 7.42
CA ASP A 152 -23.91 -12.89 8.83
C ASP A 152 -22.69 -13.51 9.54
N ILE A 153 -21.48 -13.10 9.16
CA ILE A 153 -20.21 -13.54 9.78
C ILE A 153 -19.65 -12.39 10.63
N GLU A 154 -19.45 -12.65 11.92
CA GLU A 154 -18.79 -11.70 12.83
C GLU A 154 -17.26 -11.81 12.70
N VAL A 155 -16.64 -10.77 12.13
CA VAL A 155 -15.19 -10.72 11.92
C VAL A 155 -14.52 -10.13 13.16
N ALA A 156 -13.81 -10.96 13.90
CA ALA A 156 -13.07 -10.52 15.08
C ALA A 156 -11.70 -9.92 14.74
N ARG A 157 -11.10 -10.36 13.64
CA ARG A 157 -9.83 -9.83 13.13
C ARG A 157 -9.63 -10.18 11.66
N ILE A 158 -8.99 -9.29 10.93
CA ILE A 158 -8.39 -9.59 9.63
C ILE A 158 -6.88 -9.72 9.83
N VAL A 159 -6.27 -10.79 9.33
CA VAL A 159 -4.82 -11.01 9.35
C VAL A 159 -4.31 -11.16 7.92
N SER A 160 -3.04 -10.86 7.67
CA SER A 160 -2.48 -11.19 6.36
C SER A 160 -2.30 -12.71 6.19
N GLU A 161 -2.46 -13.20 4.96
CA GLU A 161 -2.20 -14.57 4.54
C GLU A 161 -0.80 -15.07 4.94
N PRO A 162 0.29 -14.29 4.74
CA PRO A 162 1.60 -14.69 5.19
C PRO A 162 1.73 -14.76 6.72
N THR A 163 1.09 -13.86 7.46
CA THR A 163 1.05 -13.92 8.93
C THR A 163 0.31 -15.17 9.43
N ALA A 164 -0.83 -15.48 8.82
CA ALA A 164 -1.57 -16.69 9.14
C ALA A 164 -0.70 -17.94 8.88
N THR A 165 -0.04 -18.00 7.72
CA THR A 165 0.91 -19.08 7.40
C THR A 165 2.02 -19.20 8.45
N ALA A 166 2.61 -18.09 8.86
CA ALA A 166 3.65 -18.10 9.88
C ALA A 166 3.13 -18.64 11.22
N ILE A 167 1.93 -18.24 11.65
CA ILE A 167 1.27 -18.77 12.86
C ILE A 167 1.10 -20.29 12.76
N ALA A 168 0.59 -20.80 11.62
CA ALA A 168 0.39 -22.24 11.43
C ALA A 168 1.69 -23.05 11.53
N HIS A 169 2.80 -22.49 11.06
CA HIS A 169 4.09 -23.18 11.00
C HIS A 169 4.93 -23.05 12.30
N GLY A 170 4.86 -21.89 12.96
CA GLY A 170 5.79 -21.53 14.02
C GLY A 170 5.22 -21.51 15.44
N LEU A 171 3.89 -21.61 15.63
CA LEU A 171 3.26 -21.44 16.96
C LEU A 171 3.84 -22.35 18.05
N HIS A 172 4.26 -23.56 17.70
CA HIS A 172 4.78 -24.55 18.65
C HIS A 172 6.31 -24.50 18.83
N ARG A 173 7.01 -23.57 18.16
CA ARG A 173 8.48 -23.49 18.23
C ARG A 173 8.93 -22.74 19.48
N ALA A 174 9.90 -23.33 20.18
CA ALA A 174 10.45 -22.79 21.41
C ALA A 174 11.49 -21.69 21.16
N GLN A 175 12.25 -21.80 20.07
CA GLN A 175 13.21 -20.78 19.65
C GLN A 175 12.57 -19.83 18.65
N GLU A 176 13.06 -18.60 18.64
CA GLU A 176 12.70 -17.59 17.66
C GLU A 176 13.37 -17.88 16.34
N GLU A 177 12.58 -17.91 15.27
CA GLU A 177 13.04 -18.19 13.92
C GLU A 177 12.50 -17.16 12.94
N ARG A 178 13.32 -16.83 11.96
CA ARG A 178 12.99 -15.89 10.88
C ARG A 178 12.48 -16.68 9.68
N SER A 179 11.21 -16.54 9.39
CA SER A 179 10.58 -17.16 8.21
C SER A 179 10.32 -16.11 7.15
N LEU A 180 10.72 -16.39 5.91
CA LEU A 180 10.25 -15.66 4.75
C LEU A 180 9.07 -16.43 4.15
N VAL A 181 7.91 -15.80 4.13
CA VAL A 181 6.70 -16.34 3.50
C VAL A 181 6.57 -15.71 2.12
N PHE A 182 6.57 -16.54 1.09
CA PHE A 182 6.43 -16.16 -0.32
C PHE A 182 5.08 -16.69 -0.80
N ASP A 183 4.09 -15.79 -0.90
CA ASP A 183 2.72 -16.12 -1.25
C ASP A 183 2.40 -15.68 -2.67
N LEU A 184 2.29 -16.66 -3.58
CA LEU A 184 1.92 -16.43 -4.98
C LEU A 184 0.57 -17.10 -5.25
N GLY A 185 -0.48 -16.29 -5.11
CA GLY A 185 -1.86 -16.67 -5.33
C GLY A 185 -2.28 -16.62 -6.80
N GLY A 186 -3.58 -16.60 -7.04
CA GLY A 186 -4.14 -16.46 -8.39
C GLY A 186 -3.99 -15.05 -8.97
N GLY A 187 -4.18 -14.01 -8.16
CA GLY A 187 -4.14 -12.62 -8.65
C GLY A 187 -3.17 -11.69 -7.92
N THR A 188 -2.57 -12.13 -6.81
CA THR A 188 -1.71 -11.31 -5.96
C THR A 188 -0.46 -12.07 -5.55
N PHE A 189 0.60 -11.31 -5.33
CA PHE A 189 1.88 -11.79 -4.88
C PHE A 189 2.31 -10.99 -3.65
N ASP A 190 2.59 -11.68 -2.55
CA ASP A 190 3.11 -11.08 -1.33
C ASP A 190 4.37 -11.82 -0.88
N VAL A 191 5.31 -11.09 -0.30
CA VAL A 191 6.44 -11.64 0.44
C VAL A 191 6.53 -10.95 1.78
N SER A 192 6.51 -11.72 2.86
CA SER A 192 6.64 -11.18 4.20
C SER A 192 7.77 -11.86 4.97
N LEU A 193 8.48 -11.05 5.73
CA LEU A 193 9.47 -11.50 6.69
C LEU A 193 8.83 -11.51 8.08
N VAL A 194 8.78 -12.68 8.71
CA VAL A 194 8.12 -12.90 9.98
C VAL A 194 9.08 -13.56 10.96
N GLU A 195 9.19 -13.01 12.16
CA GLU A 195 9.84 -13.66 13.29
C GLU A 195 8.78 -14.34 14.14
N ILE A 196 8.96 -15.65 14.40
CA ILE A 196 8.05 -16.41 15.25
C ILE A 196 8.80 -17.25 16.26
N GLY A 197 8.40 -17.15 17.53
CA GLY A 197 8.98 -17.92 18.63
C GLY A 197 8.24 -17.66 19.94
N ALA A 198 8.21 -18.68 20.80
CA ALA A 198 7.62 -18.59 22.14
C ALA A 198 6.18 -18.02 22.18
N GLY A 199 5.39 -18.28 21.13
CA GLY A 199 4.01 -17.80 20.98
C GLY A 199 3.87 -16.35 20.49
N VAL A 200 4.97 -15.66 20.20
CA VAL A 200 4.96 -14.33 19.59
C VAL A 200 5.23 -14.46 18.09
N CYS A 201 4.36 -13.86 17.29
CA CYS A 201 4.51 -13.70 15.85
C CYS A 201 4.65 -12.20 15.56
N GLU A 202 5.79 -11.80 14.99
CA GLU A 202 6.10 -10.41 14.66
C GLU A 202 6.47 -10.27 13.19
N VAL A 203 5.67 -9.49 12.46
CA VAL A 203 5.95 -9.16 11.06
C VAL A 203 6.99 -8.04 11.04
N LYS A 204 8.10 -8.24 10.33
CA LYS A 204 9.18 -7.25 10.21
C LYS A 204 9.01 -6.36 9.00
N ALA A 205 8.66 -6.97 7.89
CA ALA A 205 8.43 -6.26 6.65
C ALA A 205 7.51 -7.08 5.75
N THR A 206 6.78 -6.38 4.90
CA THR A 206 6.06 -6.95 3.78
C THR A 206 6.35 -6.18 2.49
N ALA A 207 6.40 -6.90 1.38
CA ALA A 207 6.46 -6.38 0.01
C ALA A 207 5.54 -7.23 -0.88
N GLY A 208 5.11 -6.72 -2.04
CA GLY A 208 4.21 -7.47 -2.91
C GLY A 208 3.90 -6.76 -4.22
N ASP A 209 3.01 -7.36 -5.00
CA ASP A 209 2.40 -6.83 -6.22
C ASP A 209 0.94 -7.32 -6.28
N ASN A 210 0.00 -6.36 -6.21
CA ASN A 210 -1.45 -6.60 -6.23
C ASN A 210 -2.00 -7.05 -7.61
N HIS A 211 -1.15 -7.09 -8.64
CA HIS A 211 -1.48 -7.46 -10.01
C HIS A 211 -0.50 -8.50 -10.58
N LEU A 212 0.02 -9.36 -9.71
CA LEU A 212 0.91 -10.46 -10.06
C LEU A 212 0.41 -11.76 -9.41
N GLY A 213 0.03 -12.76 -10.20
CA GLY A 213 -0.39 -14.07 -9.73
C GLY A 213 -0.52 -15.07 -10.86
N GLY A 214 -1.05 -16.26 -10.56
CA GLY A 214 -1.30 -17.31 -11.55
C GLY A 214 -2.09 -16.87 -12.79
N ASP A 215 -3.02 -15.92 -12.64
CA ASP A 215 -3.81 -15.34 -13.73
C ASP A 215 -2.91 -14.68 -14.80
N ASN A 216 -1.73 -14.14 -14.41
CA ASN A 216 -0.77 -13.59 -15.37
C ASN A 216 -0.07 -14.69 -16.17
N TRP A 217 0.30 -15.80 -15.53
CA TRP A 217 0.84 -16.98 -16.24
C TRP A 217 -0.18 -17.52 -17.23
N ASP A 218 -1.45 -17.61 -16.82
CA ASP A 218 -2.52 -18.09 -17.68
C ASP A 218 -2.72 -17.15 -18.87
N GLN A 219 -2.64 -15.83 -18.65
CA GLN A 219 -2.73 -14.83 -19.71
C GLN A 219 -1.54 -14.87 -20.68
N ASP A 220 -0.31 -15.07 -20.21
CA ASP A 220 0.87 -15.22 -21.08
C ASP A 220 0.72 -16.44 -22.03
N VAL A 221 0.19 -17.55 -21.52
CA VAL A 221 -0.09 -18.76 -22.32
C VAL A 221 -1.22 -18.51 -23.32
N VAL A 222 -2.27 -17.79 -22.92
CA VAL A 222 -3.35 -17.36 -23.83
C VAL A 222 -2.79 -16.50 -24.95
N ASP A 223 -1.98 -15.49 -24.63
CA ASP A 223 -1.40 -14.57 -25.60
C ASP A 223 -0.49 -15.31 -26.58
N TYR A 224 0.27 -16.29 -26.11
CA TYR A 224 1.05 -17.20 -26.94
C TYR A 224 0.18 -17.97 -27.95
N PHE A 225 -0.91 -18.60 -27.50
CA PHE A 225 -1.80 -19.35 -28.41
C PHE A 225 -2.58 -18.45 -29.36
N VAL A 226 -2.98 -17.24 -28.93
CA VAL A 226 -3.61 -16.25 -29.81
C VAL A 226 -2.64 -15.82 -30.91
N ALA A 227 -1.37 -15.57 -30.58
CA ALA A 227 -0.34 -15.26 -31.55
C ALA A 227 -0.11 -16.44 -32.52
N LEU A 228 -0.03 -17.66 -32.01
CA LEU A 228 0.11 -18.87 -32.82
C LEU A 228 -1.03 -19.03 -33.84
N LEU A 229 -2.29 -18.90 -33.40
CA LEU A 229 -3.46 -18.98 -34.28
C LEU A 229 -3.46 -17.87 -35.35
N ARG A 230 -3.03 -16.67 -34.99
CA ARG A 230 -2.93 -15.56 -35.93
C ARG A 230 -1.83 -15.79 -36.96
N ASP A 231 -0.66 -16.24 -36.52
CA ASP A 231 0.52 -16.34 -37.37
C ASP A 231 0.48 -17.61 -38.26
N GLU A 232 -0.04 -18.73 -37.77
CA GLU A 232 -0.15 -19.99 -38.55
C GLU A 232 -1.44 -20.12 -39.36
N HIS A 233 -2.55 -19.53 -38.88
CA HIS A 233 -3.87 -19.71 -39.48
C HIS A 233 -4.56 -18.42 -39.92
N GLY A 234 -3.92 -17.26 -39.72
CA GLY A 234 -4.54 -15.97 -40.03
C GLY A 234 -5.79 -15.67 -39.19
N LEU A 235 -5.94 -16.34 -38.05
CA LEU A 235 -7.15 -16.31 -37.24
C LEU A 235 -6.97 -15.47 -35.97
N ASP A 236 -7.73 -14.38 -35.86
CA ASP A 236 -7.77 -13.56 -34.66
C ASP A 236 -9.02 -13.89 -33.81
N ILE A 237 -8.81 -14.57 -32.69
CA ILE A 237 -9.87 -14.90 -31.71
C ILE A 237 -10.00 -13.86 -30.58
N SER A 238 -9.21 -12.78 -30.60
CA SER A 238 -9.17 -11.78 -29.51
C SER A 238 -10.51 -11.09 -29.23
N ARG A 239 -11.46 -11.19 -30.16
CA ARG A 239 -12.80 -10.62 -30.07
C ARG A 239 -13.91 -11.65 -29.82
N ASP A 240 -13.58 -12.93 -29.66
CA ASP A 240 -14.53 -13.99 -29.33
C ASP A 240 -14.44 -14.33 -27.84
N PRO A 241 -15.38 -13.85 -27.00
CA PRO A 241 -15.34 -14.07 -25.55
C PRO A 241 -15.42 -15.56 -25.18
N THR A 242 -16.15 -16.35 -25.96
CA THR A 242 -16.33 -17.79 -25.71
C THR A 242 -15.04 -18.54 -26.03
N ALA A 243 -14.41 -18.25 -27.16
CA ALA A 243 -13.12 -18.86 -27.53
C ALA A 243 -12.04 -18.50 -26.50
N LEU A 244 -11.96 -17.23 -26.08
CA LEU A 244 -11.01 -16.78 -25.06
C LEU A 244 -11.27 -17.43 -23.69
N ALA A 245 -12.53 -17.62 -23.28
CA ALA A 245 -12.85 -18.30 -22.03
C ALA A 245 -12.38 -19.75 -22.04
N ARG A 246 -12.62 -20.48 -23.15
CA ARG A 246 -12.15 -21.85 -23.34
C ARG A 246 -10.62 -21.95 -23.34
N LEU A 247 -9.96 -21.00 -24.01
CA LEU A 247 -8.51 -20.95 -24.07
C LEU A 247 -7.88 -20.66 -22.70
N ARG A 248 -8.47 -19.74 -21.92
CA ARG A 248 -8.04 -19.46 -20.54
C ARG A 248 -8.14 -20.68 -19.63
N GLU A 249 -9.26 -21.41 -19.70
CA GLU A 249 -9.43 -22.63 -18.91
C GLU A 249 -8.39 -23.71 -19.28
N ALA A 250 -8.12 -23.89 -20.58
CA ALA A 250 -7.09 -24.81 -21.05
C ALA A 250 -5.68 -24.36 -20.66
N ALA A 251 -5.39 -23.06 -20.69
CA ALA A 251 -4.11 -22.49 -20.26
C ALA A 251 -3.87 -22.72 -18.76
N GLU A 252 -4.88 -22.44 -17.92
CA GLU A 252 -4.82 -22.69 -16.49
C GLU A 252 -4.59 -24.18 -16.18
N THR A 253 -5.33 -25.07 -16.88
CA THR A 253 -5.18 -26.53 -16.75
C THR A 253 -3.76 -26.96 -17.14
N ALA A 254 -3.26 -26.50 -18.29
CA ALA A 254 -1.92 -26.85 -18.76
C ALA A 254 -0.83 -26.39 -17.79
N ARG A 255 -0.93 -25.17 -17.25
CA ARG A 255 0.01 -24.65 -16.23
C ARG A 255 0.01 -25.53 -14.97
N ILE A 256 -1.18 -25.91 -14.49
CA ILE A 256 -1.32 -26.78 -13.32
C ILE A 256 -0.70 -28.15 -13.59
N ASP A 257 -1.02 -28.77 -14.72
CA ASP A 257 -0.49 -30.08 -15.12
C ASP A 257 1.04 -30.06 -15.24
N LEU A 258 1.60 -29.02 -15.87
CA LEU A 258 3.05 -28.83 -16.04
C LEU A 258 3.80 -28.56 -14.73
N SER A 259 3.09 -28.27 -13.64
CA SER A 259 3.69 -28.20 -12.31
C SER A 259 4.08 -29.59 -11.77
N ALA A 260 3.47 -30.67 -12.30
CA ALA A 260 3.77 -32.05 -11.94
C ALA A 260 4.40 -32.84 -13.11
N ALA A 261 3.91 -32.65 -14.33
CA ALA A 261 4.35 -33.31 -15.55
C ALA A 261 5.35 -32.47 -16.35
N THR A 262 6.14 -33.10 -17.22
CA THR A 262 7.09 -32.40 -18.11
C THR A 262 6.46 -31.92 -19.41
N ALA A 263 5.27 -32.42 -19.76
CA ALA A 263 4.49 -32.02 -20.91
C ALA A 263 2.99 -32.15 -20.60
N ALA A 264 2.17 -31.31 -21.23
CA ALA A 264 0.71 -31.32 -21.15
C ALA A 264 0.11 -31.12 -22.54
N HIS A 265 -0.99 -31.85 -22.83
CA HIS A 265 -1.68 -31.76 -24.11
C HIS A 265 -2.77 -30.69 -24.04
N VAL A 266 -2.61 -29.61 -24.81
CA VAL A 266 -3.62 -28.56 -24.95
C VAL A 266 -4.46 -28.87 -26.18
N TYR A 267 -5.67 -29.39 -25.94
CA TYR A 267 -6.60 -29.77 -26.99
C TYR A 267 -7.93 -29.01 -26.88
N LEU A 268 -8.17 -28.10 -27.81
CA LEU A 268 -9.41 -27.32 -27.93
C LEU A 268 -10.01 -27.51 -29.32
N PRO A 269 -10.93 -28.48 -29.49
CA PRO A 269 -11.58 -28.67 -30.77
C PRO A 269 -12.62 -27.59 -31.03
N CYS A 270 -12.80 -27.23 -32.31
CA CYS A 270 -13.81 -26.27 -32.74
C CYS A 270 -13.75 -24.97 -31.93
N LEU A 271 -12.55 -24.40 -31.77
CA LEU A 271 -12.32 -23.22 -30.95
C LEU A 271 -12.98 -21.98 -31.55
N ALA A 272 -12.82 -21.79 -32.87
CA ALA A 272 -13.39 -20.68 -33.61
C ALA A 272 -13.68 -21.09 -35.06
N ARG A 273 -14.62 -20.39 -35.72
CA ARG A 273 -15.01 -20.68 -37.10
C ARG A 273 -14.03 -20.05 -38.10
N VAL A 274 -13.61 -20.81 -39.11
CA VAL A 274 -12.73 -20.35 -40.20
C VAL A 274 -13.31 -20.80 -41.53
N GLY A 275 -13.82 -19.85 -42.33
CA GLY A 275 -14.53 -20.16 -43.57
C GLY A 275 -15.74 -21.08 -43.34
N ASP A 276 -15.71 -22.25 -43.97
CA ASP A 276 -16.72 -23.32 -43.83
C ASP A 276 -16.34 -24.39 -42.77
N GLY A 277 -15.20 -24.24 -42.11
CA GLY A 277 -14.69 -25.16 -41.09
C GLY A 277 -14.48 -24.51 -39.72
N PHE A 278 -13.78 -25.22 -38.84
CA PHE A 278 -13.38 -24.73 -37.52
C PHE A 278 -11.87 -24.84 -37.32
N ALA A 279 -11.29 -23.90 -36.58
CA ALA A 279 -9.94 -24.00 -36.05
C ALA A 279 -9.93 -24.79 -34.74
N HIS A 280 -8.81 -25.46 -34.49
CA HIS A 280 -8.57 -26.27 -33.30
C HIS A 280 -7.22 -25.86 -32.71
N VAL A 281 -7.05 -26.01 -31.40
CA VAL A 281 -5.72 -26.05 -30.79
C VAL A 281 -5.42 -27.50 -30.48
N ASP A 282 -4.30 -28.01 -30.97
CA ASP A 282 -3.81 -29.37 -30.72
C ASP A 282 -2.30 -29.30 -30.58
N VAL A 283 -1.84 -28.98 -29.37
CA VAL A 283 -0.42 -28.69 -29.08
C VAL A 283 0.03 -29.46 -27.85
N MET A 284 1.19 -30.10 -27.95
CA MET A 284 1.90 -30.65 -26.79
C MET A 284 2.82 -29.56 -26.23
N LEU A 285 2.43 -28.94 -25.12
CA LEU A 285 3.23 -27.91 -24.46
C LEU A 285 4.15 -28.56 -23.43
N THR A 286 5.44 -28.27 -23.50
CA THR A 286 6.43 -28.74 -22.52
C THR A 286 6.60 -27.74 -21.37
N ARG A 287 7.14 -28.22 -20.24
CA ARG A 287 7.46 -27.35 -19.09
C ARG A 287 8.47 -26.27 -19.47
N ASP A 288 9.49 -26.62 -20.25
CA ASP A 288 10.54 -25.68 -20.66
C ASP A 288 9.97 -24.56 -21.56
N GLU A 289 9.01 -24.89 -22.43
CA GLU A 289 8.28 -23.89 -23.23
C GLU A 289 7.42 -22.98 -22.35
N LEU A 290 6.67 -23.53 -21.40
CA LEU A 290 5.89 -22.73 -20.43
C LEU A 290 6.80 -21.77 -19.64
N GLU A 291 7.93 -22.26 -19.14
CA GLU A 291 8.90 -21.45 -18.40
C GLU A 291 9.53 -20.35 -19.27
N THR A 292 9.72 -20.62 -20.56
CA THR A 292 10.19 -19.63 -21.53
C THR A 292 9.14 -18.55 -21.80
N ILE A 293 7.88 -18.95 -22.06
CA ILE A 293 6.75 -18.03 -22.33
C ILE A 293 6.53 -17.10 -21.13
N THR A 294 6.67 -17.62 -19.91
CA THR A 294 6.31 -16.92 -18.66
C THR A 294 7.50 -16.32 -17.92
N GLN A 295 8.70 -16.31 -18.54
CA GLN A 295 9.94 -15.89 -17.90
C GLN A 295 9.87 -14.45 -17.38
N THR A 296 9.30 -13.53 -18.15
CA THR A 296 9.15 -12.11 -17.78
C THR A 296 8.26 -11.98 -16.55
N THR A 297 7.19 -12.75 -16.48
CA THR A 297 6.24 -12.73 -15.36
C THR A 297 6.87 -13.32 -14.10
N LEU A 298 7.66 -14.39 -14.21
CA LEU A 298 8.45 -14.93 -13.10
C LEU A 298 9.45 -13.92 -12.53
N GLU A 299 10.13 -13.18 -13.39
CA GLU A 299 11.17 -12.24 -12.98
C GLU A 299 10.59 -11.04 -12.19
N ARG A 300 9.31 -10.70 -12.38
CA ARG A 300 8.60 -9.68 -11.57
C ARG A 300 8.59 -10.02 -10.07
N CYS A 301 8.68 -11.31 -9.69
CA CYS A 301 8.73 -11.71 -8.28
C CYS A 301 10.02 -11.28 -7.55
N ARG A 302 11.12 -11.00 -8.29
CA ARG A 302 12.42 -10.65 -7.67
C ARG A 302 12.36 -9.33 -6.90
N GLY A 303 11.72 -8.31 -7.48
CA GLY A 303 11.67 -6.96 -6.91
C GLY A 303 11.10 -6.94 -5.49
N PRO A 304 9.88 -7.49 -5.26
CA PRO A 304 9.31 -7.59 -3.92
C PRO A 304 10.15 -8.43 -2.96
N PHE A 305 10.76 -9.54 -3.40
CA PHE A 305 11.65 -10.34 -2.55
C PHE A 305 12.86 -9.53 -2.04
N GLU A 306 13.54 -8.82 -2.93
CA GLU A 306 14.70 -7.99 -2.55
C GLU A 306 14.29 -6.81 -1.66
N ARG A 307 13.11 -6.26 -1.94
CA ARG A 307 12.54 -5.15 -1.18
C ARG A 307 12.18 -5.57 0.24
N VAL A 308 11.57 -6.73 0.46
CA VAL A 308 11.20 -7.17 1.83
C VAL A 308 12.43 -7.37 2.70
N LEU A 309 13.52 -7.88 2.14
CA LEU A 309 14.80 -8.03 2.85
C LEU A 309 15.38 -6.67 3.25
N ARG A 310 15.34 -5.70 2.33
CA ARG A 310 15.80 -4.33 2.59
C ARG A 310 14.98 -3.63 3.65
N ASP A 311 13.65 -3.67 3.53
CA ASP A 311 12.72 -3.05 4.46
C ASP A 311 12.81 -3.74 5.85
N GLY A 312 13.06 -5.05 5.88
CA GLY A 312 13.30 -5.81 7.12
C GLY A 312 14.71 -5.69 7.68
N ALA A 313 15.62 -4.97 7.01
CA ALA A 313 17.03 -4.84 7.37
C ALA A 313 17.77 -6.19 7.58
N LEU A 314 17.41 -7.21 6.80
CA LEU A 314 18.02 -8.54 6.86
C LEU A 314 18.70 -8.93 5.55
N ARG A 315 19.73 -9.77 5.66
CA ARG A 315 20.31 -10.49 4.53
C ARG A 315 19.60 -11.82 4.32
N ALA A 316 19.63 -12.34 3.09
CA ALA A 316 19.06 -13.65 2.76
C ALA A 316 19.62 -14.79 3.65
N SER A 317 20.90 -14.71 4.04
CA SER A 317 21.56 -15.68 4.93
C SER A 317 20.99 -15.73 6.35
N GLU A 318 20.25 -14.69 6.76
CA GLU A 318 19.68 -14.54 8.11
C GLU A 318 18.24 -15.04 8.21
N ILE A 319 17.61 -15.39 7.08
CA ILE A 319 16.32 -16.09 7.05
C ILE A 319 16.59 -17.53 7.48
N ASP A 320 15.80 -18.11 8.38
CA ASP A 320 15.91 -19.52 8.80
C ASP A 320 15.15 -20.45 7.85
N HIS A 321 13.90 -20.11 7.54
CA HIS A 321 12.98 -20.91 6.72
C HIS A 321 12.38 -20.09 5.59
N VAL A 322 12.17 -20.72 4.44
CA VAL A 322 11.44 -20.12 3.32
C VAL A 322 10.20 -20.96 3.05
N ILE A 323 9.02 -20.32 3.07
CA ILE A 323 7.72 -20.98 2.98
C ILE A 323 7.02 -20.48 1.72
N LEU A 324 6.70 -21.39 0.80
CA LEU A 324 5.90 -21.10 -0.39
C LEU A 324 4.42 -21.32 -0.09
N VAL A 325 3.61 -20.31 -0.38
CA VAL A 325 2.16 -20.27 -0.21
C VAL A 325 1.50 -19.95 -1.56
N GLY A 326 0.26 -20.41 -1.75
CA GLY A 326 -0.51 -20.15 -2.96
C GLY A 326 -0.36 -21.22 -4.04
N GLY A 327 -1.39 -21.34 -4.88
CA GLY A 327 -1.46 -22.36 -5.94
C GLY A 327 -0.38 -22.20 -7.00
N ALA A 328 -0.10 -20.96 -7.40
CA ALA A 328 0.90 -20.65 -8.42
C ALA A 328 2.34 -20.87 -7.91
N ALA A 329 2.59 -20.79 -6.59
CA ALA A 329 3.90 -21.13 -6.02
C ALA A 329 4.28 -22.62 -6.15
N ARG A 330 3.36 -23.48 -6.62
CA ARG A 330 3.64 -24.90 -6.90
C ARG A 330 4.49 -25.10 -8.16
N MET A 331 4.60 -24.10 -9.04
CA MET A 331 5.42 -24.20 -10.23
C MET A 331 6.91 -24.45 -9.88
N PRO A 332 7.60 -25.41 -10.53
CA PRO A 332 9.01 -25.67 -10.30
C PRO A 332 9.90 -24.43 -10.46
N ALA A 333 9.66 -23.62 -11.50
CA ALA A 333 10.39 -22.38 -11.76
C ALA A 333 10.34 -21.38 -10.60
N VAL A 334 9.19 -21.26 -9.92
CA VAL A 334 9.05 -20.40 -8.72
C VAL A 334 9.92 -20.92 -7.58
N GLY A 335 9.90 -22.24 -7.33
CA GLY A 335 10.79 -22.86 -6.34
C GLY A 335 12.27 -22.63 -6.66
N GLY A 336 12.65 -22.76 -7.93
CA GLY A 336 14.01 -22.50 -8.41
C GLY A 336 14.44 -21.04 -8.22
N LEU A 337 13.57 -20.08 -8.55
CA LEU A 337 13.81 -18.66 -8.33
C LEU A 337 14.03 -18.37 -6.84
N VAL A 338 13.13 -18.84 -5.99
CA VAL A 338 13.18 -18.58 -4.54
C VAL A 338 14.41 -19.23 -3.90
N GLN A 339 14.78 -20.44 -4.32
CA GLN A 339 16.00 -21.09 -3.87
C GLN A 339 17.25 -20.32 -4.30
N LYS A 340 17.29 -19.81 -5.54
CA LYS A 340 18.37 -18.97 -6.04
C LYS A 340 18.50 -17.65 -5.27
N LEU A 341 17.38 -17.04 -4.90
CA LEU A 341 17.34 -15.77 -4.18
C LEU A 341 17.70 -15.89 -2.70
N SER A 342 17.15 -16.90 -2.03
CA SER A 342 17.32 -17.11 -0.59
C SER A 342 18.57 -17.91 -0.22
N GLY A 343 19.09 -18.71 -1.16
CA GLY A 343 20.11 -19.72 -0.89
C GLY A 343 19.60 -20.91 -0.06
N LYS A 344 18.28 -21.01 0.17
CA LYS A 344 17.66 -22.03 1.01
C LYS A 344 16.61 -22.83 0.24
N PRO A 345 16.48 -24.14 0.49
CA PRO A 345 15.41 -24.92 -0.11
C PRO A 345 14.06 -24.45 0.43
N PRO A 346 13.10 -24.06 -0.44
CA PRO A 346 11.78 -23.68 0.02
C PRO A 346 10.98 -24.87 0.52
N PHE A 347 10.28 -24.70 1.64
CA PHE A 347 9.22 -25.59 2.10
C PHE A 347 7.89 -25.16 1.47
N ARG A 348 7.07 -26.12 1.04
CA ARG A 348 5.76 -25.84 0.45
C ARG A 348 4.68 -26.12 1.49
N THR A 349 3.86 -25.11 1.78
CA THR A 349 2.59 -25.34 2.47
C THR A 349 1.47 -25.51 1.46
N ILE A 350 0.37 -26.10 1.90
CA ILE A 350 -0.89 -26.16 1.15
C ILE A 350 -1.82 -25.04 1.64
N SER A 351 -2.92 -24.76 0.94
CA SER A 351 -3.91 -23.72 1.35
C SER A 351 -4.40 -23.93 2.78
N GLU A 352 -4.36 -25.17 3.29
CA GLU A 352 -4.63 -25.50 4.68
C GLU A 352 -3.79 -24.67 5.66
N GLY A 353 -2.57 -24.25 5.32
CA GLY A 353 -1.69 -23.45 6.19
C GLY A 353 -2.26 -22.07 6.51
N VAL A 354 -2.77 -21.35 5.51
CA VAL A 354 -3.38 -20.02 5.69
C VAL A 354 -4.63 -20.13 6.57
N VAL A 355 -5.55 -21.04 6.21
CA VAL A 355 -6.78 -21.30 6.96
C VAL A 355 -6.47 -21.76 8.39
N THR A 356 -5.48 -22.64 8.56
CA THR A 356 -5.04 -23.12 9.88
C THR A 356 -4.54 -21.98 10.74
N GLY A 357 -3.72 -21.10 10.19
CA GLY A 357 -3.24 -19.90 10.86
C GLY A 357 -4.35 -19.00 11.35
N ALA A 358 -5.32 -18.72 10.47
CA ALA A 358 -6.49 -17.91 10.79
C ALA A 358 -7.36 -18.55 11.89
N ALA A 359 -7.61 -19.85 11.82
CA ALA A 359 -8.38 -20.57 12.83
C ALA A 359 -7.64 -20.62 14.18
N LEU A 360 -6.32 -20.78 14.19
CA LEU A 360 -5.49 -20.68 15.40
C LEU A 360 -5.52 -19.26 15.98
N GLN A 361 -5.52 -18.24 15.14
CA GLN A 361 -5.67 -16.84 15.57
C GLN A 361 -7.05 -16.60 16.19
N ALA A 362 -8.13 -17.11 15.58
CA ALA A 362 -9.48 -17.05 16.14
C ALA A 362 -9.55 -17.80 17.49
N ALA A 363 -8.92 -18.97 17.58
CA ALA A 363 -8.83 -19.74 18.81
C ALA A 363 -8.03 -19.00 19.90
N GLY A 364 -7.02 -18.21 19.52
CA GLY A 364 -6.28 -17.32 20.42
C GLY A 364 -7.16 -16.19 20.99
N LEU A 365 -7.98 -15.56 20.13
CA LEU A 365 -8.90 -14.48 20.53
C LEU A 365 -10.00 -14.98 21.48
N THR A 366 -10.46 -16.21 21.31
CA THR A 366 -11.47 -16.86 22.18
C THR A 366 -10.86 -17.53 23.41
N GLY A 367 -9.53 -17.49 23.58
CA GLY A 367 -8.82 -18.09 24.72
C GLY A 367 -8.68 -19.61 24.68
N GLN A 368 -9.08 -20.25 23.57
CA GLN A 368 -8.91 -21.70 23.33
C GLN A 368 -7.45 -22.07 23.06
N VAL A 369 -6.68 -21.18 22.43
CA VAL A 369 -5.22 -21.26 22.29
C VAL A 369 -4.59 -20.21 23.20
N LYS A 370 -3.69 -20.64 24.10
CA LYS A 370 -3.01 -19.74 25.04
C LYS A 370 -1.72 -19.18 24.44
N ASN A 371 -1.35 -17.99 24.88
CA ASN A 371 -0.05 -17.34 24.62
C ASN A 371 0.26 -17.00 23.16
N LEU A 372 -0.73 -16.96 22.26
CA LEU A 372 -0.54 -16.42 20.91
C LEU A 372 -0.63 -14.89 20.93
N ARG A 373 0.46 -14.21 20.59
CA ARG A 373 0.53 -12.75 20.44
C ARG A 373 0.98 -12.42 19.03
N LEU A 374 0.21 -11.56 18.37
CA LEU A 374 0.51 -11.06 17.04
C LEU A 374 0.90 -9.58 17.11
N ARG A 375 2.05 -9.25 16.52
CA ARG A 375 2.50 -7.89 16.22
C ARG A 375 2.57 -7.76 14.70
N ASP A 376 1.54 -7.18 14.13
CA ASP A 376 1.45 -6.96 12.68
C ASP A 376 2.00 -5.57 12.32
N VAL A 377 2.04 -5.26 11.03
CA VAL A 377 2.51 -3.97 10.51
C VAL A 377 1.51 -3.35 9.52
N ILE A 378 1.58 -2.03 9.36
CA ILE A 378 0.83 -1.32 8.32
C ILE A 378 1.46 -1.58 6.93
N PRO A 379 0.69 -1.95 5.90
CA PRO A 379 1.27 -2.40 4.62
C PRO A 379 1.72 -1.26 3.69
N ALA A 380 1.14 -0.07 3.85
CA ALA A 380 1.42 1.10 3.04
C ALA A 380 1.62 2.33 3.93
N SER A 381 2.36 3.32 3.41
CA SER A 381 2.57 4.58 4.11
C SER A 381 1.26 5.37 4.08
N VAL A 382 0.89 5.98 5.21
CA VAL A 382 -0.30 6.80 5.36
C VAL A 382 0.11 8.19 5.81
N GLY A 383 -0.48 9.20 5.19
CA GLY A 383 -0.12 10.59 5.47
C GLY A 383 -1.08 11.60 4.91
N VAL A 384 -0.61 12.83 4.75
CA VAL A 384 -1.39 13.96 4.26
C VAL A 384 -0.89 14.43 2.90
N GLU A 385 -1.81 14.76 2.01
CA GLU A 385 -1.51 15.50 0.77
C GLU A 385 -1.57 17.00 1.05
N GLN A 386 -0.53 17.70 0.64
CA GLN A 386 -0.28 19.13 0.79
C GLN A 386 -0.36 19.82 -0.57
N VAL A 387 -0.45 21.16 -0.56
CA VAL A 387 -0.44 21.90 -1.82
C VAL A 387 0.85 21.75 -2.61
N GLY A 388 0.66 21.76 -3.93
CA GLY A 388 1.69 21.43 -4.90
C GLY A 388 1.74 19.94 -5.22
N GLY A 389 0.85 19.12 -4.64
CA GLY A 389 0.81 17.67 -4.80
C GLY A 389 1.86 16.96 -3.95
N LEU A 390 2.32 17.61 -2.87
CA LEU A 390 3.32 17.07 -1.95
C LEU A 390 2.64 16.11 -0.97
N TYR A 391 3.11 14.88 -0.91
CA TYR A 391 2.72 13.88 0.07
C TYR A 391 3.68 13.92 1.24
N LEU A 392 3.13 13.98 2.45
CA LEU A 392 3.87 13.84 3.68
C LEU A 392 3.42 12.57 4.40
N PRO A 393 4.24 11.50 4.41
CA PRO A 393 3.94 10.30 5.16
C PRO A 393 4.05 10.57 6.67
N VAL A 394 3.02 10.17 7.42
CA VAL A 394 2.94 10.35 8.89
C VAL A 394 3.19 9.01 9.60
N ILE A 395 2.64 7.93 9.06
CA ILE A 395 2.95 6.56 9.45
C ILE A 395 3.59 5.89 8.23
N GLN A 396 4.83 5.44 8.38
CA GLN A 396 5.57 4.74 7.32
C GLN A 396 5.04 3.30 7.21
N ARG A 397 5.05 2.73 6.00
CA ARG A 397 4.85 1.30 5.80
C ARG A 397 5.77 0.46 6.70
N ASN A 398 5.35 -0.75 7.02
CA ASN A 398 6.03 -1.65 7.96
C ASN A 398 6.11 -1.14 9.42
N THR A 399 5.46 -0.01 9.77
CA THR A 399 5.31 0.38 11.17
C THR A 399 4.41 -0.63 11.90
N THR A 400 4.89 -1.15 13.04
CA THR A 400 4.14 -2.08 13.89
C THR A 400 2.82 -1.48 14.38
N ILE A 401 1.75 -2.27 14.35
CA ILE A 401 0.42 -1.90 14.86
C ILE A 401 0.10 -2.63 16.17
N PRO A 402 -0.68 -2.02 17.10
CA PRO A 402 -1.27 -0.69 17.02
C PRO A 402 -0.23 0.45 17.12
N THR A 403 -0.51 1.58 16.51
CA THR A 403 0.35 2.77 16.57
C THR A 403 -0.44 4.06 16.51
N ARG A 404 0.14 5.12 17.09
CA ARG A 404 -0.38 6.49 17.00
C ARG A 404 0.74 7.43 16.59
N ARG A 405 0.47 8.28 15.61
CA ARG A 405 1.35 9.37 15.17
C ARG A 405 0.51 10.60 14.92
N SER A 406 1.09 11.77 15.15
CA SER A 406 0.45 13.03 14.82
C SER A 406 1.35 13.85 13.92
N GLN A 407 0.73 14.63 13.05
CA GLN A 407 1.40 15.65 12.29
C GLN A 407 0.78 17.01 12.59
N LEU A 408 1.63 17.94 13.01
CA LEU A 408 1.24 19.33 13.17
C LEU A 408 1.22 20.02 11.82
N LEU A 409 0.10 20.69 11.57
CA LEU A 409 -0.25 21.40 10.36
C LEU A 409 -0.58 22.87 10.70
N THR A 410 -0.44 23.80 9.76
CA THR A 410 -0.78 25.23 9.95
C THR A 410 -1.52 25.84 8.77
N THR A 411 -2.16 26.98 8.97
CA THR A 411 -2.71 27.81 7.88
C THR A 411 -1.60 28.36 6.98
N ALA A 412 -1.89 28.61 5.71
CA ALA A 412 -0.91 29.04 4.71
C ALA A 412 -1.13 30.45 4.19
N VAL A 413 -2.33 31.01 4.37
CA VAL A 413 -2.66 32.39 3.97
C VAL A 413 -3.27 33.15 5.12
N ASP A 414 -3.11 34.47 5.09
CA ASP A 414 -3.70 35.37 6.08
C ASP A 414 -5.22 35.24 6.08
N ASN A 415 -5.80 35.29 7.28
CA ASN A 415 -7.24 35.25 7.53
C ASN A 415 -7.95 34.02 6.94
N GLN A 416 -7.22 32.91 6.76
CA GLN A 416 -7.79 31.65 6.33
C GLN A 416 -8.88 31.18 7.30
N THR A 417 -10.09 30.94 6.80
CA THR A 417 -11.28 30.61 7.61
C THR A 417 -11.54 29.11 7.75
N SER A 418 -10.85 28.28 6.98
CA SER A 418 -10.93 26.81 7.06
C SER A 418 -9.65 26.13 6.60
N VAL A 419 -9.42 24.90 7.07
CA VAL A 419 -8.33 24.00 6.66
C VAL A 419 -8.93 22.66 6.22
N SER A 420 -8.58 22.23 5.01
CA SER A 420 -8.91 20.90 4.49
C SER A 420 -7.68 19.98 4.56
N VAL A 421 -7.79 18.87 5.27
CA VAL A 421 -6.77 17.82 5.37
C VAL A 421 -7.19 16.66 4.46
N LEU A 422 -6.43 16.42 3.40
CA LEU A 422 -6.60 15.25 2.55
C LEU A 422 -5.67 14.13 3.01
N VAL A 423 -6.24 13.04 3.48
CA VAL A 423 -5.52 11.84 3.92
C VAL A 423 -5.35 10.91 2.74
N VAL A 424 -4.13 10.41 2.53
CA VAL A 424 -3.81 9.49 1.44
C VAL A 424 -2.93 8.34 1.92
N GLU A 425 -3.11 7.20 1.27
CA GLU A 425 -2.28 6.00 1.37
C GLU A 425 -1.47 5.83 0.08
N SER A 426 -0.19 5.47 0.19
CA SER A 426 0.65 5.17 -0.97
C SER A 426 1.72 4.13 -0.63
N GLU A 427 2.09 3.33 -1.63
CA GLU A 427 3.14 2.32 -1.51
C GLU A 427 4.55 2.92 -1.65
N GLU A 428 4.67 4.07 -2.31
CA GLU A 428 5.91 4.82 -2.45
C GLU A 428 5.97 5.98 -1.44
N ASP A 429 7.13 6.19 -0.82
CA ASP A 429 7.36 7.35 0.08
C ASP A 429 7.51 8.68 -0.72
N ARG A 430 7.02 8.74 -1.96
CA ARG A 430 7.19 9.86 -2.90
C ARG A 430 5.84 10.44 -3.31
N ALA A 431 5.78 11.76 -3.21
CA ALA A 431 4.65 12.57 -3.61
C ALA A 431 4.40 12.59 -5.14
N GLY A 432 3.16 12.34 -5.56
CA GLY A 432 2.63 12.76 -6.87
C GLY A 432 2.33 11.67 -7.91
N ARG A 433 1.76 10.51 -7.54
CA ARG A 433 1.55 9.40 -8.48
C ARG A 433 0.16 8.76 -8.48
N ASP A 434 -0.10 8.06 -9.58
CA ASP A 434 -1.33 7.34 -9.95
C ASP A 434 -1.75 6.25 -8.96
N ASP A 435 -0.86 5.81 -8.06
CA ASP A 435 -1.09 4.75 -7.07
C ASP A 435 -1.69 5.27 -5.74
N ALA A 436 -1.63 6.58 -5.48
CA ALA A 436 -2.07 7.12 -4.19
C ALA A 436 -3.60 7.03 -4.04
N ILE A 437 -4.04 6.36 -2.97
CA ILE A 437 -5.45 6.17 -2.63
C ILE A 437 -5.88 7.27 -1.67
N ALA A 438 -6.86 8.09 -2.08
CA ALA A 438 -7.49 9.06 -1.18
C ALA A 438 -8.35 8.32 -0.14
N LEU A 439 -8.06 8.51 1.14
CA LEU A 439 -8.73 7.81 2.23
C LEU A 439 -9.80 8.66 2.92
N ALA A 440 -9.51 9.92 3.19
CA ALA A 440 -10.45 10.82 3.86
C ALA A 440 -10.13 12.28 3.54
N LYS A 441 -11.15 13.13 3.62
CA LYS A 441 -11.01 14.58 3.67
C LYS A 441 -11.64 15.07 4.97
N LEU A 442 -10.89 15.85 5.75
CA LEU A 442 -11.37 16.48 7.00
C LEU A 442 -11.31 18.01 6.83
N ASP A 443 -12.40 18.70 7.12
CA ASP A 443 -12.59 20.14 6.97
C ASP A 443 -12.77 20.81 8.34
N ILE A 444 -11.72 21.45 8.84
CA ILE A 444 -11.79 22.31 10.02
C ILE A 444 -12.24 23.70 9.58
N THR A 445 -13.44 24.13 9.97
CA THR A 445 -14.04 25.40 9.54
C THR A 445 -14.25 26.38 10.69
N GLY A 446 -14.42 27.66 10.33
CA GLY A 446 -14.69 28.73 11.29
C GLY A 446 -13.45 29.13 12.10
N LEU A 447 -12.27 29.10 11.48
CA LEU A 447 -11.04 29.64 12.03
C LEU A 447 -11.16 31.17 12.14
N ALA A 448 -10.71 31.71 13.27
CA ALA A 448 -10.70 33.16 13.48
C ALA A 448 -9.69 33.84 12.52
N PRO A 449 -9.94 35.08 12.07
CA PRO A 449 -8.95 35.83 11.28
C PRO A 449 -7.62 35.94 12.04
N ALA A 450 -6.55 35.42 11.44
CA ALA A 450 -5.20 35.46 11.98
C ALA A 450 -4.19 35.45 10.82
N PRO A 451 -2.96 35.94 11.02
CA PRO A 451 -1.90 35.81 10.02
C PRO A 451 -1.69 34.34 9.59
N ALA A 452 -1.12 34.14 8.41
CA ALA A 452 -0.65 32.83 7.98
C ALA A 452 0.21 32.16 9.07
N PHE A 453 0.17 30.84 9.13
CA PHE A 453 0.89 30.01 10.11
C PHE A 453 0.45 30.14 11.58
N ALA A 454 -0.50 31.03 11.91
CA ALA A 454 -0.93 31.25 13.28
C ALA A 454 -1.78 30.10 13.86
N HIS A 455 -2.68 29.53 13.04
CA HIS A 455 -3.50 28.39 13.48
C HIS A 455 -2.69 27.10 13.44
N ARG A 456 -2.84 26.28 14.47
CA ARG A 456 -2.12 25.00 14.65
C ARG A 456 -3.12 23.86 14.64
N ILE A 457 -3.10 23.06 13.59
CA ILE A 457 -3.98 21.91 13.39
C ILE A 457 -3.18 20.62 13.67
N ASP A 458 -3.50 19.91 14.75
CA ASP A 458 -2.93 18.58 15.02
C ASP A 458 -3.73 17.52 14.25
N VAL A 459 -3.07 16.76 13.39
CA VAL A 459 -3.68 15.65 12.66
C VAL A 459 -3.14 14.33 13.19
N ALA A 460 -3.93 13.69 14.04
CA ALA A 460 -3.61 12.41 14.66
C ALA A 460 -4.09 11.25 13.80
N PHE A 461 -3.21 10.27 13.61
CA PHE A 461 -3.43 8.99 12.93
C PHE A 461 -3.34 7.88 13.98
N ASP A 462 -4.45 7.20 14.20
CA ASP A 462 -4.61 6.12 15.16
C ASP A 462 -4.89 4.82 14.41
N VAL A 463 -3.98 3.85 14.50
CA VAL A 463 -4.14 2.50 13.94
C VAL A 463 -4.30 1.51 15.07
N ASP A 464 -5.43 0.82 15.11
CA ASP A 464 -5.74 -0.15 16.16
C ASP A 464 -5.09 -1.55 15.90
N PRO A 465 -5.21 -2.51 16.82
CA PRO A 465 -4.64 -3.86 16.63
C PRO A 465 -5.23 -4.66 15.46
N GLY A 466 -6.39 -4.28 14.93
CA GLY A 466 -7.01 -4.87 13.75
C GLY A 466 -6.67 -4.14 12.45
N GLY A 467 -5.84 -3.10 12.51
CA GLY A 467 -5.49 -2.26 11.36
C GLY A 467 -6.57 -1.23 10.99
N THR A 468 -7.53 -0.93 11.89
CA THR A 468 -8.46 0.18 11.67
C THR A 468 -7.73 1.50 11.79
N LEU A 469 -7.71 2.26 10.70
CA LEU A 469 -7.18 3.62 10.70
C LEU A 469 -8.30 4.63 11.02
N ARG A 470 -8.05 5.44 12.04
CA ARG A 470 -8.84 6.65 12.36
C ARG A 470 -7.94 7.86 12.23
N VAL A 471 -8.44 8.90 11.57
CA VAL A 471 -7.75 10.19 11.48
C VAL A 471 -8.58 11.26 12.16
N THR A 472 -7.94 12.08 12.98
CA THR A 472 -8.57 13.17 13.71
C THR A 472 -7.78 14.46 13.50
N ALA A 473 -8.41 15.48 12.93
CA ALA A 473 -7.84 16.81 12.81
C ALA A 473 -8.39 17.69 13.94
N THR A 474 -7.52 18.40 14.68
CA THR A 474 -7.90 19.24 15.82
C THR A 474 -7.22 20.60 15.72
N ASP A 475 -7.98 21.69 15.73
CA ASP A 475 -7.43 23.02 15.94
C ASP A 475 -7.05 23.18 17.42
N LEU A 476 -5.75 23.30 17.69
CA LEU A 476 -5.21 23.42 19.05
C LEU A 476 -5.60 24.73 19.74
N GLY A 477 -5.94 25.78 18.99
CA GLY A 477 -6.37 27.06 19.55
C GLY A 477 -7.81 27.02 20.07
N THR A 478 -8.71 26.39 19.32
CA THR A 478 -10.15 26.36 19.65
C THR A 478 -10.62 25.04 20.27
N GLY A 479 -9.83 23.97 20.14
CA GLY A 479 -10.20 22.61 20.54
C GLY A 479 -11.22 21.95 19.59
N ARG A 480 -11.64 22.62 18.51
CA ARG A 480 -12.54 22.03 17.51
C ARG A 480 -11.83 20.90 16.78
N SER A 481 -12.53 19.80 16.58
CA SER A 481 -12.00 18.64 15.87
C SER A 481 -13.00 18.03 14.90
N GLU A 482 -12.47 17.38 13.86
CA GLU A 482 -13.19 16.45 13.00
C GLU A 482 -12.45 15.11 13.03
N SER A 483 -13.20 14.00 13.03
CA SER A 483 -12.65 12.65 13.03
C SER A 483 -13.35 11.76 12.01
N ARG A 484 -12.58 10.89 11.35
CA ARG A 484 -13.07 9.91 10.38
C ARG A 484 -12.40 8.56 10.63
N VAL A 485 -13.20 7.49 10.60
CA VAL A 485 -12.69 6.12 10.44
C VAL A 485 -12.64 5.86 8.94
N ILE A 486 -11.53 5.30 8.46
CA ILE A 486 -11.34 5.05 7.04
C ILE A 486 -12.18 3.84 6.61
N ASP A 487 -13.00 4.06 5.60
CA ASP A 487 -13.88 3.09 4.94
C ASP A 487 -14.06 3.47 3.46
N ARG A 488 -14.92 2.72 2.74
CA ARG A 488 -15.19 3.01 1.33
C ARG A 488 -15.91 4.34 1.11
N ALA A 489 -16.87 4.69 1.96
CA ALA A 489 -17.68 5.90 1.77
C ALA A 489 -16.80 7.16 1.93
N THR A 490 -15.94 7.16 2.93
CA THR A 490 -14.96 8.21 3.21
C THR A 490 -13.91 8.30 2.09
N ALA A 491 -13.36 7.17 1.65
CA ALA A 491 -12.39 7.14 0.56
C ALA A 491 -12.97 7.66 -0.76
N ARG A 492 -14.20 7.27 -1.10
CA ARG A 492 -14.90 7.74 -2.30
C ARG A 492 -15.17 9.24 -2.25
N ALA A 493 -15.64 9.75 -1.11
CA ALA A 493 -15.84 11.18 -0.92
C ALA A 493 -14.52 11.96 -1.04
N ALA A 494 -13.43 11.43 -0.48
CA ALA A 494 -12.10 12.00 -0.60
C ALA A 494 -11.59 12.00 -2.04
N ALA A 495 -11.77 10.90 -2.77
CA ALA A 495 -11.36 10.77 -4.17
C ALA A 495 -12.10 11.75 -5.08
N GLN A 496 -13.41 11.96 -4.88
CA GLN A 496 -14.18 12.96 -5.62
C GLN A 496 -13.74 14.39 -5.30
N ALA A 497 -13.33 14.64 -4.06
CA ALA A 497 -12.83 15.94 -3.63
C ALA A 497 -11.38 16.21 -4.08
N ARG A 498 -10.58 15.17 -4.29
CA ARG A 498 -9.20 15.23 -4.77
C ARG A 498 -9.19 15.65 -6.24
N ARG A 499 -8.97 16.94 -6.49
CA ARG A 499 -8.77 17.46 -7.85
C ARG A 499 -7.33 17.16 -8.30
N PRO A 500 -7.10 16.55 -9.48
CA PRO A 500 -5.76 16.50 -10.05
C PRO A 500 -5.28 17.93 -10.27
N ILE A 501 -4.16 18.30 -9.64
CA ILE A 501 -3.58 19.63 -9.80
C ILE A 501 -3.02 19.69 -11.23
N ALA A 502 -3.73 20.40 -12.12
CA ALA A 502 -3.24 20.68 -13.47
C ALA A 502 -1.85 21.32 -13.40
N VAL A 503 -0.91 20.79 -14.19
CA VAL A 503 0.49 21.23 -14.23
C VAL A 503 0.64 22.53 -15.03
N ASP A 504 -0.35 22.89 -15.86
CA ASP A 504 -0.34 24.11 -16.67
C ASP A 504 -1.56 24.99 -16.34
N GLY A 505 -1.29 26.12 -15.69
CA GLY A 505 -2.30 27.06 -15.21
C GLY A 505 -2.38 27.07 -13.69
N GLY A 506 -1.65 28.00 -13.07
CA GLY A 506 -1.60 28.15 -11.61
C GLY A 506 -3.00 28.15 -10.97
N PRO A 507 -3.17 27.54 -9.80
CA PRO A 507 -4.49 27.45 -9.17
C PRO A 507 -5.00 28.83 -8.76
N ALA A 508 -6.31 29.03 -8.86
CA ALA A 508 -6.99 30.08 -8.10
C ALA A 508 -6.74 29.82 -6.60
N PHE A 509 -6.18 30.80 -5.90
CA PHE A 509 -5.73 30.69 -4.51
C PHE A 509 -6.85 30.50 -3.48
N ASP A 510 -8.12 30.67 -3.89
CA ASP A 510 -9.25 30.87 -2.97
C ASP A 510 -9.80 29.59 -2.31
N ASN A 511 -9.21 28.40 -2.53
CA ASN A 511 -9.63 27.14 -1.89
C ASN A 511 -8.51 26.09 -1.83
N LEU A 512 -7.27 26.53 -1.64
CA LEU A 512 -6.12 25.64 -1.66
C LEU A 512 -6.07 24.78 -0.36
N PRO A 513 -6.02 23.44 -0.45
CA PRO A 513 -5.75 22.59 0.71
C PRO A 513 -4.27 22.69 1.08
N ILE A 514 -3.81 23.83 1.60
CA ILE A 514 -2.40 23.96 2.00
C ILE A 514 -2.29 23.70 3.49
N VAL A 515 -1.47 22.72 3.77
CA VAL A 515 -0.62 22.77 4.93
C VAL A 515 0.82 22.66 4.49
N THR A 516 1.65 23.59 4.96
CA THR A 516 3.09 23.36 5.06
C THR A 516 3.33 22.63 6.36
N THR A 517 3.85 21.41 6.29
CA THR A 517 4.76 21.02 7.36
C THR A 517 6.03 21.80 7.16
N THR A 518 6.76 21.97 8.26
CA THR A 518 8.12 22.48 8.34
C THR A 518 9.11 21.59 7.58
N VAL A 519 8.84 21.22 6.32
CA VAL A 519 9.91 21.04 5.33
C VAL A 519 10.15 22.42 4.73
N ALA A 520 10.61 23.31 5.62
CA ALA A 520 11.55 24.34 5.26
C ALA A 520 12.70 23.65 4.50
N TYR A 521 13.10 24.15 3.35
CA TYR A 521 14.54 24.15 3.09
C TYR A 521 15.02 25.39 3.85
N PRO A 522 15.59 25.25 5.06
CA PRO A 522 16.16 26.40 5.72
C PRO A 522 17.39 26.78 4.89
N LEU A 523 17.19 27.70 3.93
CA LEU A 523 18.23 28.19 3.05
C LEU A 523 18.87 29.41 3.70
N GLY A 524 20.05 29.23 4.26
CA GLY A 524 20.83 30.35 4.78
C GLY A 524 21.54 31.10 3.66
N ILE A 525 21.68 32.41 3.79
CA ILE A 525 22.60 33.22 2.98
C ILE A 525 23.77 33.66 3.87
N GLU A 526 24.98 33.21 3.55
CA GLU A 526 26.20 33.76 4.15
C GLU A 526 26.87 34.73 3.18
N ILE A 527 27.23 35.91 3.70
CA ILE A 527 27.96 36.96 3.01
C ILE A 527 29.39 37.00 3.56
N ALA A 528 30.39 36.93 2.68
CA ALA A 528 31.80 37.07 3.05
C ALA A 528 32.05 38.40 3.79
N GLY A 529 32.58 38.34 5.02
CA GLY A 529 32.78 39.51 5.90
C GLY A 529 32.28 39.33 7.34
N GLY A 530 31.56 38.25 7.64
CA GLY A 530 31.37 37.77 9.02
C GLY A 530 30.33 38.49 9.88
N ARG A 531 29.56 39.46 9.34
CA ARG A 531 28.53 40.17 10.10
C ARG A 531 27.24 40.45 9.31
N PHE A 532 26.51 39.41 8.94
CA PHE A 532 25.03 39.42 8.89
C PHE A 532 24.52 37.99 8.70
N ARG A 533 23.44 37.61 9.40
CA ARG A 533 22.79 36.30 9.31
C ARG A 533 21.28 36.50 9.20
N GLU A 534 20.74 36.31 8.01
CA GLU A 534 19.30 36.14 7.86
C GLU A 534 19.03 34.78 7.24
N VAL A 535 18.25 33.97 7.95
CA VAL A 535 17.85 32.63 7.54
C VAL A 535 16.61 32.79 6.69
N ILE A 536 16.74 32.61 5.38
CA ILE A 536 15.59 32.65 4.48
C ILE A 536 15.02 31.25 4.42
N THR A 537 13.90 31.03 5.11
CA THR A 537 13.22 29.74 5.02
C THR A 537 12.49 29.65 3.69
N ALA A 538 13.11 29.01 2.70
CA ALA A 538 12.47 28.75 1.42
C ALA A 538 11.51 27.55 1.57
N HIS A 539 10.22 27.81 1.40
CA HIS A 539 9.20 26.77 1.38
C HIS A 539 9.06 26.23 -0.04
N LYS A 540 8.84 24.91 -0.18
CA LYS A 540 8.57 24.31 -1.50
C LYS A 540 7.44 25.04 -2.20
N SER A 541 7.66 25.42 -3.46
CA SER A 541 6.66 26.01 -4.36
C SER A 541 6.19 27.44 -4.05
N VAL A 542 6.79 28.12 -3.06
CA VAL A 542 6.56 29.55 -2.81
C VAL A 542 7.88 30.29 -3.07
N PRO A 543 7.97 31.17 -4.07
CA PRO A 543 9.13 32.05 -4.22
C PRO A 543 9.24 32.91 -2.96
N VAL A 544 10.35 32.83 -2.26
CA VAL A 544 10.63 33.72 -1.14
C VAL A 544 11.44 34.89 -1.69
N ARG A 545 10.90 36.10 -1.51
CA ARG A 545 11.51 37.36 -1.94
C ARG A 545 11.94 38.12 -0.70
N GLU A 546 13.24 38.31 -0.55
CA GLU A 546 13.81 39.08 0.55
C GLU A 546 14.71 40.20 0.04
N THR A 547 14.75 41.31 0.77
CA THR A 547 15.66 42.43 0.46
C THR A 547 16.74 42.50 1.53
N VAL A 548 17.97 42.16 1.16
CA VAL A 548 19.11 42.12 2.07
C VAL A 548 19.96 43.38 1.91
N LEU A 549 20.36 43.98 3.02
CA LEU A 549 21.36 45.06 3.07
C LEU A 549 22.74 44.44 3.29
N VAL A 550 23.66 44.71 2.36
CA VAL A 550 24.99 44.12 2.34
C VAL A 550 26.03 45.20 2.57
N THR A 551 26.81 45.10 3.65
CA THR A 551 27.90 46.05 3.95
C THR A 551 29.24 45.39 3.68
N ASN A 552 30.09 46.02 2.89
CA ASN A 552 31.43 45.50 2.58
C ASN A 552 32.46 46.06 3.58
N GLU A 553 33.10 45.20 4.38
CA GLU A 553 34.06 45.63 5.41
C GLU A 553 35.51 45.76 4.87
N LEU A 554 35.85 45.17 3.72
CA LEU A 554 37.21 45.17 3.18
C LEU A 554 37.34 46.05 1.94
N ASP A 555 38.32 46.97 1.97
CA ASP A 555 38.62 47.96 0.90
C ASP A 555 38.94 47.36 -0.49
N SER A 556 38.94 46.03 -0.66
CA SER A 556 39.40 45.32 -1.86
C SER A 556 38.43 44.27 -2.40
N GLN A 557 37.22 44.10 -1.84
CA GLN A 557 36.27 43.12 -2.36
C GLN A 557 35.29 43.75 -3.37
N ASP A 558 35.53 43.54 -4.66
CA ASP A 558 34.60 43.90 -5.75
C ASP A 558 33.49 42.87 -5.97
N ALA A 559 33.48 41.82 -5.15
CA ALA A 559 32.61 40.65 -5.27
C ALA A 559 31.96 40.29 -3.93
N LEU A 560 30.64 40.15 -3.91
CA LEU A 560 29.90 39.58 -2.79
C LEU A 560 29.76 38.08 -3.02
N THR A 561 30.41 37.26 -2.18
CA THR A 561 30.14 35.82 -2.18
C THR A 561 28.90 35.53 -1.36
N VAL A 562 27.92 34.86 -1.97
CA VAL A 562 26.72 34.34 -1.30
C VAL A 562 26.82 32.82 -1.26
N HIS A 563 26.79 32.26 -0.05
CA HIS A 563 26.62 30.82 0.13
C HIS A 563 25.17 30.48 0.40
N VAL A 564 24.66 29.46 -0.27
CA VAL A 564 23.37 28.84 0.05
C VAL A 564 23.65 27.53 0.77
N VAL A 565 23.01 27.35 1.93
CA VAL A 565 23.21 26.18 2.80
C VAL A 565 21.88 25.50 3.12
N GLU A 566 21.88 24.17 3.24
CA GLU A 566 20.73 23.34 3.62
C GLU A 566 20.96 22.76 5.03
N ASP A 567 19.92 22.76 5.88
CA ASP A 567 19.92 22.12 7.21
C ASP A 567 18.62 21.32 7.48
N GLY A 568 18.70 20.26 8.27
CA GLY A 568 17.57 19.48 8.79
C GLY A 568 17.01 20.01 10.11
N GLY A 569 17.38 21.23 10.53
CA GLY A 569 17.01 21.88 11.79
C GLY A 569 17.61 23.30 11.90
N PHE A 570 17.40 23.99 13.02
CA PHE A 570 17.70 25.43 13.21
C PHE A 570 19.20 25.81 13.05
N PHE A 571 19.49 26.95 12.41
CA PHE A 571 20.87 27.48 12.26
C PHE A 571 21.48 27.93 13.61
N VAL A 572 22.58 27.27 14.03
CA VAL A 572 23.32 27.59 15.26
C VAL A 572 24.69 28.22 14.96
N PRO A 573 25.14 29.28 15.68
CA PRO A 573 26.52 29.78 15.57
C PRO A 573 27.57 28.70 15.84
N GLY A 574 28.57 28.56 14.97
CA GLY A 574 29.57 27.47 15.04
C GLY A 574 29.10 26.14 14.44
N GLY A 575 27.89 26.06 13.91
CA GLY A 575 27.37 24.88 13.20
C GLY A 575 28.09 24.63 11.88
N THR A 576 28.07 23.37 11.44
CA THR A 576 28.53 22.96 10.11
C THR A 576 27.32 22.61 9.26
N PHE A 577 27.20 23.21 8.09
CA PHE A 577 26.02 23.13 7.24
C PHE A 577 26.38 22.55 5.88
N ARG A 578 25.39 21.96 5.21
CA ARG A 578 25.57 21.45 3.86
C ARG A 578 25.57 22.61 2.87
N GLY A 579 26.67 22.85 2.16
CA GLY A 579 26.71 23.80 1.05
C GLY A 579 25.90 23.25 -0.13
N VAL A 580 24.95 24.05 -0.63
CA VAL A 580 24.14 23.73 -1.82
C VAL A 580 24.44 24.64 -3.00
N GLY A 581 25.02 25.83 -2.79
CA GLY A 581 25.46 26.69 -3.88
C GLY A 581 26.36 27.83 -3.42
N ARG A 582 27.15 28.38 -4.35
CA ARG A 582 27.99 29.56 -4.14
C ARG A 582 28.02 30.40 -5.41
N PHE A 583 27.72 31.70 -5.29
CA PHE A 583 27.90 32.65 -6.40
C PHE A 583 28.51 33.96 -5.93
N GLU A 584 29.06 34.72 -6.88
CA GLU A 584 29.69 36.00 -6.65
C GLU A 584 28.94 37.12 -7.39
N LEU A 585 28.42 38.11 -6.66
CA LEU A 585 27.89 39.33 -7.26
C LEU A 585 29.00 40.36 -7.40
N THR A 586 29.38 40.67 -8.64
CA THR A 586 30.47 41.61 -8.94
C THR A 586 29.96 42.99 -9.35
N GLY A 587 30.71 44.03 -9.00
CA GLY A 587 30.46 45.40 -9.47
C GLY A 587 29.18 46.02 -8.90
N LEU A 588 29.00 45.90 -7.58
CA LEU A 588 27.88 46.46 -6.83
C LEU A 588 27.93 48.00 -6.78
N ALA A 589 26.75 48.63 -6.74
CA ALA A 589 26.60 50.08 -6.63
C ALA A 589 27.04 50.56 -5.24
N ALA A 590 28.29 51.01 -5.11
CA ALA A 590 28.72 51.69 -3.90
C ALA A 590 27.96 53.02 -3.76
N THR A 591 26.88 53.03 -2.98
CA THR A 591 26.37 54.29 -2.41
C THR A 591 27.29 54.69 -1.27
N GLY A 592 27.53 55.99 -1.08
CA GLY A 592 28.64 56.60 -0.30
C GLY A 592 28.85 56.17 1.17
N ALA A 593 28.23 55.10 1.65
CA ALA A 593 28.44 54.42 2.92
C ALA A 593 28.92 52.95 2.78
N ARG A 594 29.40 52.50 1.61
CA ARG A 594 29.92 51.12 1.38
C ARG A 594 28.90 50.01 1.68
N THR A 595 27.63 50.30 1.42
CA THR A 595 26.49 49.38 1.57
C THR A 595 25.78 49.24 0.23
N ALA A 596 25.61 48.01 -0.25
CA ALA A 596 24.77 47.68 -1.40
C ALA A 596 23.45 47.08 -0.91
N ARG A 597 22.32 47.50 -1.49
CA ARG A 597 21.02 46.87 -1.23
C ARG A 597 20.79 45.85 -2.34
N VAL A 598 20.71 44.58 -1.96
CA VAL A 598 20.52 43.48 -2.91
C VAL A 598 19.21 42.78 -2.58
N GLU A 599 18.30 42.76 -3.54
CA GLU A 599 17.12 41.90 -3.48
C GLU A 599 17.50 40.49 -3.91
N ILE A 600 17.13 39.48 -3.12
CA ILE A 600 17.38 38.07 -3.44
C ILE A 600 16.05 37.32 -3.40
N VAL A 601 15.77 36.59 -4.48
CA VAL A 601 14.60 35.74 -4.65
C VAL A 601 15.07 34.29 -4.76
N LEU A 602 14.58 33.45 -3.85
CA LEU A 602 14.82 32.02 -3.85
C LEU A 602 13.54 31.28 -4.23
N ALA A 603 13.61 30.39 -5.22
CA ALA A 603 12.46 29.59 -5.64
C ALA A 603 12.89 28.13 -5.85
N VAL A 604 12.25 27.19 -5.15
CA VAL A 604 12.47 25.75 -5.35
C VAL A 604 11.30 25.15 -6.10
N ASP A 605 11.57 24.55 -7.26
CA ASP A 605 10.55 23.90 -8.07
C ASP A 605 10.26 22.45 -7.64
N ARG A 606 9.28 21.82 -8.31
CA ARG A 606 8.86 20.43 -8.06
C ARG A 606 9.95 19.39 -8.35
N ARG A 607 10.96 19.73 -9.15
CA ARG A 607 12.10 18.87 -9.50
C ARG A 607 13.31 19.08 -8.57
N ARG A 608 13.14 19.85 -7.49
CA ARG A 608 14.21 20.27 -6.57
C ARG A 608 15.28 21.13 -7.25
N GLN A 609 14.92 21.86 -8.31
CA GLN A 609 15.76 22.93 -8.83
C GLN A 609 15.52 24.19 -8.01
N LEU A 610 16.57 24.65 -7.33
CA LEU A 610 16.62 25.96 -6.70
C LEU A 610 17.01 26.98 -7.77
N THR A 611 16.15 27.97 -8.03
CA THR A 611 16.48 29.18 -8.77
C THR A 611 16.79 30.29 -7.77
N ILE A 612 17.95 30.92 -7.95
CA ILE A 612 18.40 32.07 -7.18
C ILE A 612 18.40 33.24 -8.14
N HIS A 613 17.65 34.30 -7.85
CA HIS A 613 17.72 35.57 -8.58
C HIS A 613 18.15 36.66 -7.60
N ALA A 614 19.17 37.42 -7.95
CA ALA A 614 19.68 38.51 -7.14
C ALA A 614 19.70 39.80 -7.97
N ARG A 615 19.27 40.92 -7.38
CA ARG A 615 19.24 42.23 -8.03
C ARG A 615 19.83 43.29 -7.11
N ASP A 616 20.86 43.97 -7.58
CA ASP A 616 21.36 45.18 -6.96
C ASP A 616 20.35 46.32 -7.18
N LEU A 617 19.78 46.84 -6.10
CA LEU A 617 18.78 47.90 -6.14
C LEU A 617 19.36 49.29 -6.43
N GLY A 618 20.68 49.46 -6.33
CA GLY A 618 21.38 50.72 -6.58
C GLY A 618 21.77 50.94 -8.04
N ASN A 619 22.24 49.91 -8.75
CA ASN A 619 22.59 49.99 -10.18
C ASN A 619 21.69 49.14 -11.11
N GLY A 620 20.79 48.33 -10.56
CA GLY A 620 19.86 47.50 -11.32
C GLY A 620 20.48 46.26 -11.95
N ARG A 621 21.73 45.89 -11.64
CA ARG A 621 22.34 44.66 -12.13
C ARG A 621 21.66 43.44 -11.52
N GLU A 622 21.40 42.44 -12.35
CA GLU A 622 20.77 41.19 -11.96
C GLU A 622 21.71 40.01 -12.19
N HIS A 623 21.56 38.97 -11.36
CA HIS A 623 22.23 37.69 -11.45
C HIS A 623 21.20 36.59 -11.26
N THR A 624 21.30 35.49 -12.01
CA THR A 624 20.40 34.34 -11.85
C THR A 624 21.17 33.04 -11.99
N GLU A 625 21.00 32.15 -11.02
CA GLU A 625 21.60 30.84 -10.99
C GLU A 625 20.54 29.76 -10.75
N ARG A 626 20.77 28.55 -11.28
CA ARG A 626 19.94 27.37 -11.02
C ARG A 626 20.79 26.23 -10.48
N VAL A 627 20.33 25.63 -9.40
CA VAL A 627 21.04 24.58 -8.66
C VAL A 627 20.13 23.37 -8.53
N ASP A 628 20.62 22.21 -8.95
CA ASP A 628 19.93 20.95 -8.71
C ASP A 628 20.22 20.45 -7.28
N LEU A 629 19.25 20.58 -6.38
CA LEU A 629 19.41 20.14 -4.99
C LEU A 629 19.49 18.60 -4.86
N ALA A 630 19.12 17.83 -5.90
CA ALA A 630 19.21 16.37 -5.88
C ALA A 630 20.61 15.84 -6.18
N THR A 631 21.43 16.60 -6.92
CA THR A 631 22.72 16.14 -7.45
C THR A 631 23.92 16.98 -7.01
N THR A 632 23.70 18.19 -6.49
CA THR A 632 24.78 19.11 -6.09
C THR A 632 25.35 18.73 -4.72
N PHE A 633 26.65 18.46 -4.68
CA PHE A 633 27.46 18.28 -3.47
C PHE A 633 28.56 19.35 -3.46
N GLN A 634 28.58 20.18 -2.42
CA GLN A 634 29.74 21.01 -2.07
C GLN A 634 30.26 20.64 -0.67
N GLU A 635 31.50 21.03 -0.38
CA GLU A 635 32.11 20.80 0.93
C GLU A 635 31.25 21.43 2.06
N PRO A 636 31.20 20.80 3.25
CA PRO A 636 30.50 21.37 4.40
C PRO A 636 31.05 22.75 4.76
N ILE A 637 30.15 23.71 5.03
CA ILE A 637 30.52 25.07 5.39
C ILE A 637 30.40 25.20 6.92
N SER A 638 31.53 25.49 7.59
CA SER A 638 31.53 25.80 9.03
C SER A 638 31.38 27.31 9.21
N LEU A 639 30.29 27.75 9.84
CA LEU A 639 30.11 29.17 10.15
C LEU A 639 31.06 29.58 11.28
N GLY A 640 31.86 30.63 11.07
CA GLY A 640 32.79 31.16 12.07
C GLY A 640 32.11 31.59 13.39
N PRO A 641 32.87 31.70 14.50
CA PRO A 641 32.35 32.19 15.78
C PRO A 641 31.85 33.64 15.66
N ALA A 642 30.72 33.94 16.30
CA ALA A 642 30.11 35.27 16.27
C ALA A 642 31.03 36.32 16.90
N ALA A 643 31.59 37.22 16.10
CA ALA A 643 32.33 38.38 16.60
C ALA A 643 31.35 39.42 17.15
N SER A 644 31.02 39.29 18.44
CA SER A 644 30.33 40.24 19.33
C SER A 644 29.28 41.14 18.67
N ALA A 645 28.03 40.68 18.64
CA ALA A 645 26.86 41.54 18.49
C ALA A 645 26.00 41.40 19.74
N THR A 646 26.45 42.03 20.82
CA THR A 646 25.59 42.41 21.95
C THR A 646 24.60 43.46 21.45
N ASN A 647 23.45 43.04 20.90
CA ASN A 647 22.18 43.79 20.79
C ASN A 647 21.33 43.32 19.59
N LEU A 648 20.64 42.18 19.72
CA LEU A 648 19.40 41.97 18.96
C LEU A 648 18.30 41.55 19.95
N PRO A 649 17.09 42.14 19.87
CA PRO A 649 16.02 41.86 20.80
C PRO A 649 15.52 40.43 20.60
N VAL A 650 15.43 39.70 21.71
CA VAL A 650 14.61 38.49 21.81
C VAL A 650 13.16 38.92 21.65
N VAL A 651 12.52 38.51 20.57
CA VAL A 651 11.06 38.62 20.41
C VAL A 651 10.52 37.19 20.43
N PHE A 652 9.63 36.94 21.38
CA PHE A 652 8.91 35.67 21.58
C PHE A 652 7.93 35.38 20.45
#